data_AF-A0A075G1C9-F1
#
_entry.id   AF-A0A075G1C9-F1
#
_cell.length_a   1.000
_cell.length_b   1.000
_cell.length_c   1.000
_cell.angle_alpha   90.00
_cell.angle_beta   90.00
_cell.angle_gamma   90.00
#
_symmetry.space_group_name_H-M   'P 1'
#
loop_
_entity.id
_entity.type
_entity.pdbx_description
1 polymer ?
#
loop_
_entity_poly.entity_id
_entity_poly.type
_entity_poly.pdbx_seq_one_letter_code
_entity_poly.pdbx_strand_id
1 'polypeptide(L)'
;MNQESACCGWLEDSKNDGMLLSPTEALILMARVPLAVFVLILLAMSVPLQNSFGSNRTLDLFLFPDGSTHVTYSLESDPFLPDTKVSLYGDSVENLVVEDENGFPLTAQSENNTLDVETLGSSNILINYDTYSLISKDGKIWSFEIDSPVEFNVIMPQNSVIVGMSTFPIDMNMYSDRTQILLPSGMAEITYFLAVAESSQVLSPEETSVTKDDNSMIYVAGGAAVAIAAIAAIAIKMKNKPKQIVTSPQTTVIEVKNEPFNIEKVLEMSDLREDDKEIIKFIHENGGSALESDLRKKFLLPRTTMWRAVKRLERHELIEITKKDLQNLIKLKTWRLTKMNKIYGILTIFAFAGLMIPTSAMQVEAASDLDYMLIIAEKGKKYIKLKINEMQNSNIQDWKNQQVVLDIYDKSGYEIEQLEKAIENGDVKSARKLFVSSMDKIKQISLMLNQIAVNKAQDEALPDYPQILKRYEMNIQKLKQMSQKLDANIDFSEIEHLLLLGKQNAEKGQNDQTKQVLDQIALKGLDINKHLVSINQANKIIKAQALAERYVDKINTLIVQAKSSGLLDVASQLENTKIHLASSNSTSQITKNIKIIITINNNIKETQQKLRQANFDVDEIKLSQNQKFIGKLNQLETKAKFLHSEAIGSNAALYYVEKAISIIHDTKNNLDVSEGKITSKIKLIEGLLLKAERIVQELT
;
A
#
# COMPACT_ATOMS: atom_id res chain seq x y z
N MET A 1 39.73 -99.23 -30.41
CA MET A 1 38.30 -99.26 -30.77
C MET A 1 37.98 -97.93 -31.42
N ASN A 2 37.58 -98.00 -32.69
CA ASN A 2 37.30 -96.89 -33.62
C ASN A 2 35.82 -96.48 -33.55
N GLN A 3 35.51 -95.39 -34.28
CA GLN A 3 34.22 -94.80 -34.65
C GLN A 3 33.72 -93.74 -33.65
N GLU A 4 33.27 -92.54 -34.07
CA GLU A 4 32.73 -92.17 -35.37
C GLU A 4 32.79 -90.65 -35.61
N SER A 5 32.89 -90.28 -36.89
CA SER A 5 32.90 -88.93 -37.46
C SER A 5 31.57 -88.62 -38.13
N ALA A 6 31.07 -87.38 -38.01
CA ALA A 6 30.26 -86.64 -39.00
C ALA A 6 29.64 -85.41 -38.30
N CYS A 7 29.32 -84.26 -38.91
CA CYS A 7 29.80 -83.49 -40.05
C CYS A 7 28.92 -82.22 -40.11
N CYS A 8 29.42 -81.15 -40.74
CA CYS A 8 28.69 -79.98 -41.26
C CYS A 8 28.19 -78.92 -40.25
N GLY A 9 28.24 -77.61 -40.53
CA GLY A 9 28.60 -76.90 -41.75
C GLY A 9 28.65 -75.38 -41.50
N TRP A 10 29.39 -74.69 -42.35
CA TRP A 10 29.53 -73.24 -42.42
C TRP A 10 28.21 -72.55 -42.79
N LEU A 11 27.94 -71.39 -42.19
CA LEU A 11 27.14 -70.34 -42.84
C LEU A 11 27.71 -68.95 -42.51
N GLU A 12 27.56 -68.05 -43.48
CA GLU A 12 28.39 -66.88 -43.74
C GLU A 12 28.54 -65.79 -42.65
N ASP A 13 29.76 -65.23 -42.68
CA ASP A 13 30.10 -63.85 -42.34
C ASP A 13 29.54 -62.88 -43.41
N SER A 14 28.81 -61.85 -42.98
CA SER A 14 28.81 -60.57 -43.68
C SER A 14 28.65 -59.39 -42.70
N LYS A 15 29.79 -58.85 -42.27
CA LYS A 15 30.19 -57.43 -42.41
C LYS A 15 29.36 -56.32 -41.74
N ASN A 16 30.07 -55.59 -40.85
CA ASN A 16 29.92 -54.19 -40.40
C ASN A 16 28.72 -53.88 -39.48
N ASP A 17 28.87 -53.33 -38.26
CA ASP A 17 29.66 -52.14 -37.91
C ASP A 17 30.21 -52.16 -36.46
N GLY A 18 31.39 -51.56 -36.27
CA GLY A 18 31.57 -50.55 -35.22
C GLY A 18 31.85 -50.99 -33.78
N MET A 19 33.08 -51.44 -33.52
CA MET A 19 33.99 -51.05 -32.42
C MET A 19 33.36 -50.34 -31.18
N LEU A 20 33.35 -50.98 -30.01
CA LEU A 20 34.36 -50.80 -28.95
C LEU A 20 34.58 -49.33 -28.55
N LEU A 21 33.87 -48.89 -27.49
CA LEU A 21 34.27 -47.72 -26.72
C LEU A 21 35.67 -47.95 -26.17
N SER A 22 36.63 -47.14 -26.62
CA SER A 22 38.00 -47.15 -26.08
C SER A 22 37.98 -46.86 -24.56
N PRO A 23 38.97 -47.35 -23.78
CA PRO A 23 39.04 -47.13 -22.32
C PRO A 23 38.91 -45.67 -21.89
N THR A 24 39.31 -44.74 -22.76
CA THR A 24 39.17 -43.30 -22.59
C THR A 24 37.71 -42.83 -22.62
N GLU A 25 36.85 -43.38 -23.47
CA GLU A 25 35.44 -42.97 -23.54
C GLU A 25 34.60 -43.49 -22.37
N ALA A 26 34.89 -44.70 -21.88
CA ALA A 26 34.25 -45.24 -20.68
C ALA A 26 34.60 -44.43 -19.41
N LEU A 27 35.87 -43.98 -19.29
CA LEU A 27 36.31 -43.08 -18.21
C LEU A 27 35.68 -41.69 -18.32
N ILE A 28 35.55 -41.15 -19.53
CA ILE A 28 34.86 -39.87 -19.78
C ILE A 28 33.36 -39.97 -19.45
N LEU A 29 32.72 -41.10 -19.76
CA LEU A 29 31.31 -41.34 -19.45
C LEU A 29 31.10 -41.48 -17.92
N MET A 30 31.98 -42.21 -17.23
CA MET A 30 31.94 -42.36 -15.76
C MET A 30 32.22 -41.05 -15.00
N ALA A 31 32.93 -40.09 -15.61
CA ALA A 31 33.14 -38.76 -15.04
C ALA A 31 31.99 -37.78 -15.33
N ARG A 32 31.30 -37.94 -16.48
CA ARG A 32 30.21 -37.03 -16.91
C ARG A 32 28.88 -37.28 -16.21
N VAL A 33 28.59 -38.52 -15.81
CA VAL A 33 27.37 -38.84 -15.05
C VAL A 33 27.32 -38.15 -13.69
N PRO A 34 28.35 -38.22 -12.82
CA PRO A 34 28.36 -37.47 -11.57
C PRO A 34 28.42 -35.95 -11.79
N LEU A 35 29.05 -35.48 -12.87
CA LEU A 35 29.06 -34.05 -13.24
C LEU A 35 27.66 -33.56 -13.62
N ALA A 36 26.91 -34.32 -14.43
CA ALA A 36 25.55 -33.98 -14.83
C ALA A 36 24.57 -34.03 -13.64
N VAL A 37 24.74 -35.00 -12.73
CA VAL A 37 23.98 -35.06 -11.47
C VAL A 37 24.33 -33.87 -10.57
N PHE A 38 25.60 -33.48 -10.48
CA PHE A 38 26.02 -32.31 -9.71
C PHE A 38 25.46 -31.00 -10.30
N VAL A 39 25.42 -30.87 -11.62
CA VAL A 39 24.78 -29.73 -12.32
C VAL A 39 23.27 -29.72 -12.09
N LEU A 40 22.60 -30.87 -12.10
CA LEU A 40 21.16 -30.98 -11.78
C LEU A 40 20.86 -30.64 -10.32
N ILE A 41 21.74 -31.03 -9.38
CA ILE A 41 21.64 -30.66 -7.96
C ILE A 41 21.88 -29.16 -7.78
N LEU A 42 22.86 -28.58 -8.48
CA LEU A 42 23.09 -27.13 -8.49
C LEU A 42 21.92 -26.36 -9.11
N LEU A 43 21.30 -26.89 -10.16
CA LEU A 43 20.08 -26.34 -10.76
C LEU A 43 18.90 -26.44 -9.80
N ALA A 44 18.74 -27.54 -9.07
CA ALA A 44 17.72 -27.70 -8.04
C ALA A 44 17.95 -26.75 -6.84
N MET A 45 19.20 -26.48 -6.47
CA MET A 45 19.55 -25.47 -5.45
C MET A 45 19.47 -24.02 -5.96
N SER A 46 19.45 -23.81 -7.28
CA SER A 46 19.29 -22.49 -7.90
C SER A 46 17.84 -22.03 -8.03
N VAL A 47 16.87 -22.87 -7.66
CA VAL A 47 15.51 -22.40 -7.37
C VAL A 47 15.63 -21.52 -6.12
N PRO A 48 15.34 -20.21 -6.19
CA PRO A 48 15.35 -19.39 -4.99
C PRO A 48 14.28 -19.94 -4.05
N LEU A 49 14.69 -20.64 -2.98
CA LEU A 49 13.90 -20.70 -1.75
C LEU A 49 13.98 -19.31 -1.10
N GLN A 50 13.36 -18.32 -1.75
CA GLN A 50 12.94 -17.10 -1.09
C GLN A 50 11.60 -17.39 -0.42
N ASN A 51 11.60 -18.31 0.55
CA ASN A 51 10.65 -18.21 1.63
C ASN A 51 11.34 -17.37 2.69
N SER A 52 11.35 -16.04 2.50
CA SER A 52 11.55 -15.16 3.63
C SER A 52 10.42 -15.46 4.60
N PHE A 53 10.73 -16.03 5.75
CA PHE A 53 9.83 -16.05 6.91
C PHE A 53 9.71 -14.63 7.50
N GLY A 54 9.36 -13.66 6.65
CA GLY A 54 8.68 -12.43 7.06
C GLY A 54 7.19 -12.75 7.15
N SER A 55 6.42 -11.96 7.89
CA SER A 55 4.96 -12.10 7.87
C SER A 55 4.49 -12.01 6.40
N ASN A 56 3.86 -13.05 5.85
CA ASN A 56 3.31 -13.06 4.48
C ASN A 56 2.06 -12.16 4.34
N ARG A 57 1.96 -11.11 5.16
CA ARG A 57 0.88 -10.13 5.10
C ARG A 57 1.21 -9.11 4.03
N THR A 58 0.46 -9.12 2.94
CA THR A 58 0.58 -8.12 1.87
C THR A 58 -0.66 -7.25 1.87
N LEU A 59 -0.47 -5.94 1.92
CA LEU A 59 -1.54 -4.94 1.85
C LEU A 59 -1.30 -4.07 0.61
N ASP A 60 -2.22 -4.15 -0.34
CA ASP A 60 -2.22 -3.34 -1.55
C ASP A 60 -3.46 -2.44 -1.56
N LEU A 61 -3.23 -1.14 -1.75
CA LEU A 61 -4.27 -0.11 -1.76
C LEU A 61 -4.28 0.56 -3.13
N PHE A 62 -5.40 0.48 -3.83
CA PHE A 62 -5.58 1.10 -5.14
C PHE A 62 -6.53 2.29 -5.04
N LEU A 63 -6.02 3.48 -5.26
CA LEU A 63 -6.76 4.73 -5.11
C LEU A 63 -7.40 5.13 -6.44
N PHE A 64 -8.69 5.45 -6.41
CA PHE A 64 -9.43 5.86 -7.59
C PHE A 64 -9.66 7.38 -7.68
N PRO A 65 -9.81 7.93 -8.90
CA PRO A 65 -10.13 9.34 -9.10
C PRO A 65 -11.51 9.78 -8.56
N ASP A 66 -12.39 8.86 -8.19
CA ASP A 66 -13.68 9.16 -7.54
C ASP A 66 -13.55 9.29 -6.01
N GLY A 67 -12.38 8.97 -5.44
CA GLY A 67 -12.11 8.98 -4.01
C GLY A 67 -12.44 7.67 -3.29
N SER A 68 -12.75 6.60 -4.02
CA SER A 68 -12.77 5.24 -3.47
C SER A 68 -11.36 4.66 -3.41
N THR A 69 -11.15 3.67 -2.54
CA THR A 69 -9.93 2.87 -2.43
C THR A 69 -10.32 1.40 -2.45
N HIS A 70 -9.76 0.63 -3.38
CA HIS A 70 -9.82 -0.84 -3.34
C HIS A 70 -8.69 -1.36 -2.46
N VAL A 71 -9.03 -2.24 -1.54
CA VAL A 71 -8.10 -2.84 -0.60
C VAL A 71 -7.98 -4.33 -0.88
N THR A 72 -6.77 -4.77 -1.18
CA THR A 72 -6.41 -6.19 -1.26
C THR A 72 -5.49 -6.52 -0.09
N TYR A 73 -5.96 -7.35 0.83
CA TYR A 73 -5.24 -7.71 2.03
C TYR A 73 -5.10 -9.23 2.14
N SER A 74 -3.88 -9.73 1.98
CA SER A 74 -3.54 -11.14 2.20
C SER A 74 -2.99 -11.33 3.59
N LEU A 75 -3.43 -12.37 4.28
CA LEU A 75 -2.95 -12.69 5.62
C LEU A 75 -2.94 -14.19 5.89
N GLU A 76 -1.89 -14.63 6.58
CA GLU A 76 -1.79 -15.99 7.10
C GLU A 76 -2.82 -16.23 8.21
N SER A 77 -3.54 -17.34 8.10
CA SER A 77 -4.46 -17.84 9.12
C SER A 77 -3.93 -19.15 9.69
N ASP A 78 -4.22 -19.39 10.98
CA ASP A 78 -3.91 -20.68 11.61
C ASP A 78 -4.80 -21.77 10.99
N PRO A 79 -4.24 -22.75 10.23
CA PRO A 79 -5.03 -23.79 9.59
C PRO A 79 -5.66 -24.79 10.60
N PHE A 80 -5.36 -24.64 11.90
CA PHE A 80 -5.92 -25.41 12.99
C PHE A 80 -7.03 -24.68 13.76
N LEU A 81 -7.31 -23.42 13.43
CA LEU A 81 -8.49 -22.71 13.93
C LEU A 81 -9.55 -22.65 12.81
N PRO A 82 -10.83 -22.88 13.15
CA PRO A 82 -11.90 -22.79 12.16
C PRO A 82 -12.24 -21.33 11.82
N ASP A 83 -11.75 -20.38 12.60
CA ASP A 83 -12.07 -18.97 12.54
C ASP A 83 -10.84 -18.08 12.83
N THR A 84 -10.86 -16.85 12.32
CA THR A 84 -9.87 -15.81 12.63
C THR A 84 -10.52 -14.44 12.64
N LYS A 85 -9.96 -13.53 13.45
CA LYS A 85 -10.41 -12.13 13.52
C LYS A 85 -9.43 -11.23 12.78
N VAL A 86 -9.94 -10.35 11.92
CA VAL A 86 -9.12 -9.44 11.11
C VAL A 86 -9.65 -8.02 11.21
N SER A 87 -8.79 -7.06 11.56
CA SER A 87 -9.14 -5.64 11.46
C SER A 87 -9.10 -5.17 10.01
N LEU A 88 -10.15 -4.49 9.57
CA LEU A 88 -10.22 -3.87 8.24
C LEU A 88 -9.72 -2.41 8.30
N TYR A 89 -9.42 -1.85 7.15
CA TYR A 89 -8.95 -0.47 6.98
C TYR A 89 -10.11 0.39 6.48
N GLY A 90 -10.38 1.47 7.21
CA GLY A 90 -11.49 2.37 6.92
C GLY A 90 -12.79 2.00 7.64
N ASP A 91 -13.72 2.94 7.74
CA ASP A 91 -14.96 2.83 8.52
C ASP A 91 -16.16 2.32 7.71
N SER A 92 -16.07 2.39 6.37
CA SER A 92 -17.08 1.89 5.44
C SER A 92 -16.50 0.80 4.55
N VAL A 93 -17.19 -0.33 4.44
CA VAL A 93 -16.73 -1.49 3.67
C VAL A 93 -17.84 -1.90 2.70
N GLU A 94 -17.54 -1.86 1.41
CA GLU A 94 -18.40 -2.28 0.32
C GLU A 94 -17.73 -3.40 -0.50
N ASN A 95 -18.52 -4.18 -1.24
CA ASN A 95 -18.02 -5.25 -2.12
C ASN A 95 -17.05 -6.25 -1.44
N LEU A 96 -17.23 -6.50 -0.14
CA LEU A 96 -16.37 -7.42 0.62
C LEU A 96 -16.45 -8.85 0.08
N VAL A 97 -15.30 -9.38 -0.32
CA VAL A 97 -15.08 -10.76 -0.71
C VAL A 97 -13.89 -11.29 0.08
N VAL A 98 -14.07 -12.42 0.74
CA VAL A 98 -12.99 -13.12 1.44
C VAL A 98 -12.80 -14.46 0.78
N GLU A 99 -11.57 -14.82 0.42
CA GLU A 99 -11.24 -16.08 -0.23
C GLU A 99 -10.08 -16.80 0.49
N ASP A 100 -9.97 -18.12 0.34
CA ASP A 100 -8.80 -18.88 0.78
C ASP A 100 -7.66 -18.88 -0.24
N GLU A 101 -6.55 -19.57 0.08
CA GLU A 101 -5.40 -19.75 -0.82
C GLU A 101 -5.72 -20.39 -2.18
N ASN A 102 -6.90 -20.97 -2.36
CA ASN A 102 -7.37 -21.64 -3.57
C ASN A 102 -8.51 -20.86 -4.28
N GLY A 103 -8.84 -19.65 -3.83
CA GLY A 103 -9.98 -18.86 -4.36
C GLY A 103 -11.36 -19.38 -3.91
N PHE A 104 -11.42 -20.05 -2.75
CA PHE A 104 -12.66 -20.48 -2.09
C PHE A 104 -13.25 -19.32 -1.26
N PRO A 105 -14.48 -18.86 -1.51
CA PRO A 105 -15.08 -17.81 -0.71
C PRO A 105 -15.37 -18.26 0.71
N LEU A 106 -14.80 -17.56 1.67
CA LEU A 106 -14.98 -17.83 3.10
C LEU A 106 -16.16 -17.02 3.63
N THR A 107 -16.86 -17.57 4.62
CA THR A 107 -17.91 -16.84 5.31
C THR A 107 -17.26 -15.83 6.24
N ALA A 108 -17.71 -14.58 6.19
CA ALA A 108 -17.20 -13.54 7.06
C ALA A 108 -18.34 -12.67 7.60
N GLN A 109 -18.25 -12.28 8.86
CA GLN A 109 -19.17 -11.37 9.53
C GLN A 109 -18.40 -10.16 10.04
N SER A 110 -18.85 -8.96 9.69
CA SER A 110 -18.22 -7.71 10.12
C SER A 110 -18.96 -7.13 11.32
N GLU A 111 -18.22 -6.84 12.39
CA GLU A 111 -18.69 -6.14 13.59
C GLU A 111 -17.60 -5.18 14.07
N ASN A 112 -17.92 -3.89 14.23
CA ASN A 112 -16.98 -2.85 14.70
C ASN A 112 -15.62 -2.83 13.97
N ASN A 113 -15.65 -2.82 12.63
CA ASN A 113 -14.46 -2.83 11.76
C ASN A 113 -13.53 -4.05 11.96
N THR A 114 -14.03 -5.07 12.64
CA THR A 114 -13.37 -6.36 12.82
C THR A 114 -14.18 -7.41 12.08
N LEU A 115 -13.49 -8.18 11.25
CA LEU A 115 -14.04 -9.24 10.45
C LEU A 115 -13.77 -10.58 11.13
N ASP A 116 -14.83 -11.25 11.57
CA ASP A 116 -14.78 -12.64 11.99
C ASP A 116 -14.94 -13.52 10.75
N VAL A 117 -13.84 -14.13 10.31
CA VAL A 117 -13.77 -14.99 9.13
C VAL A 117 -13.75 -16.44 9.56
N GLU A 118 -14.70 -17.24 9.08
CA GLU A 118 -14.64 -18.70 9.17
C GLU A 118 -13.63 -19.22 8.15
N THR A 119 -12.38 -19.42 8.57
CA THR A 119 -11.26 -19.86 7.71
C THR A 119 -11.32 -21.34 7.38
N LEU A 120 -12.01 -22.14 8.19
CA LEU A 120 -12.16 -23.59 8.00
C LEU A 120 -10.82 -24.34 7.88
N GLY A 121 -9.77 -23.78 8.48
CA GLY A 121 -8.43 -24.31 8.42
C GLY A 121 -7.66 -23.99 7.14
N SER A 122 -8.07 -22.96 6.38
CA SER A 122 -7.23 -22.34 5.36
C SER A 122 -5.97 -21.75 5.98
N SER A 123 -4.90 -21.77 5.21
CA SER A 123 -3.56 -21.32 5.64
C SER A 123 -3.30 -19.86 5.29
N ASN A 124 -3.94 -19.37 4.23
CA ASN A 124 -3.99 -17.95 3.88
C ASN A 124 -5.42 -17.57 3.55
N ILE A 125 -5.76 -16.33 3.88
CA ILE A 125 -6.98 -15.69 3.42
C ILE A 125 -6.65 -14.42 2.66
N LEU A 126 -7.42 -14.17 1.61
CA LEU A 126 -7.36 -12.99 0.76
C LEU A 126 -8.65 -12.21 0.94
N ILE A 127 -8.54 -10.97 1.43
CA ILE A 127 -9.66 -10.09 1.67
C ILE A 127 -9.63 -8.98 0.62
N ASN A 128 -10.71 -8.81 -0.14
CA ASN A 128 -10.89 -7.76 -1.12
C ASN A 128 -12.14 -6.96 -0.79
N TYR A 129 -12.06 -5.63 -0.80
CA TYR A 129 -13.20 -4.74 -0.57
C TYR A 129 -12.90 -3.32 -1.04
N ASP A 130 -13.95 -2.51 -1.13
CA ASP A 130 -13.84 -1.08 -1.44
C ASP A 130 -14.21 -0.24 -0.21
N THR A 131 -13.53 0.90 -0.03
CA THR A 131 -13.83 1.87 1.02
C THR A 131 -13.68 3.31 0.53
N TYR A 132 -14.47 4.22 1.08
CA TYR A 132 -14.39 5.68 0.81
C TYR A 132 -13.78 6.47 1.96
N SER A 133 -13.41 5.80 3.04
CA SER A 133 -13.06 6.45 4.31
C SER A 133 -11.57 6.74 4.49
N LEU A 134 -10.71 6.18 3.64
CA LEU A 134 -9.26 6.40 3.68
C LEU A 134 -8.83 7.69 2.96
N ILE A 135 -9.72 8.36 2.23
CA ILE A 135 -9.44 9.57 1.47
C ILE A 135 -10.30 10.73 1.99
N SER A 136 -9.64 11.78 2.47
CA SER A 136 -10.26 13.08 2.78
C SER A 136 -10.06 14.05 1.61
N LYS A 137 -11.10 14.83 1.29
CA LYS A 137 -11.08 15.81 0.19
C LYS A 137 -11.20 17.22 0.77
N ASP A 138 -10.16 18.02 0.65
CA ASP A 138 -10.17 19.45 1.00
C ASP A 138 -9.89 20.32 -0.23
N GLY A 139 -10.98 20.73 -0.91
CA GLY A 139 -10.89 21.48 -2.16
C GLY A 139 -10.21 20.68 -3.29
N LYS A 140 -9.07 21.19 -3.78
CA LYS A 140 -8.28 20.53 -4.85
C LYS A 140 -7.25 19.54 -4.32
N ILE A 141 -6.95 19.56 -3.01
CA ILE A 141 -5.96 18.70 -2.37
C ILE A 141 -6.70 17.57 -1.67
N TRP A 142 -6.28 16.34 -1.95
CA TRP A 142 -6.84 15.12 -1.40
C TRP A 142 -5.79 14.47 -0.52
N SER A 143 -6.20 13.94 0.63
CA SER A 143 -5.32 13.30 1.60
C SER A 143 -5.73 11.85 1.78
N PHE A 144 -4.82 10.93 1.46
CA PHE A 144 -4.93 9.52 1.83
C PHE A 144 -4.25 9.30 3.18
N GLU A 145 -4.93 8.68 4.14
CA GLU A 145 -4.40 8.39 5.49
C GLU A 145 -4.64 6.93 5.88
N ILE A 146 -3.62 6.28 6.44
CA ILE A 146 -3.71 4.90 6.94
C ILE A 146 -2.72 4.66 8.10
N ASP A 147 -3.10 3.81 9.06
CA ASP A 147 -2.19 3.20 10.04
C ASP A 147 -2.05 1.70 9.76
N SER A 148 -0.93 1.28 9.17
CA SER A 148 -0.71 -0.14 8.84
C SER A 148 0.37 -0.76 9.73
N PRO A 149 0.12 -1.90 10.39
CA PRO A 149 1.15 -2.60 11.15
C PRO A 149 2.19 -3.32 10.27
N VAL A 150 1.98 -3.34 8.94
CA VAL A 150 2.82 -4.02 7.94
C VAL A 150 3.22 -3.06 6.83
N GLU A 151 4.27 -3.39 6.08
CA GLU A 151 4.60 -2.68 4.84
C GLU A 151 3.47 -2.85 3.82
N PHE A 152 3.21 -1.83 3.00
CA PHE A 152 2.06 -1.81 2.10
C PHE A 152 2.33 -1.02 0.83
N ASN A 153 1.65 -1.40 -0.25
CA ASN A 153 1.69 -0.68 -1.51
C ASN A 153 0.50 0.26 -1.65
N VAL A 154 0.76 1.43 -2.21
CA VAL A 154 -0.25 2.41 -2.60
C VAL A 154 -0.10 2.68 -4.09
N ILE A 155 -1.15 2.38 -4.85
CA ILE A 155 -1.24 2.68 -6.28
C ILE A 155 -2.10 3.93 -6.43
N MET A 156 -1.46 5.02 -6.85
CA MET A 156 -2.09 6.33 -6.95
C MET A 156 -3.11 6.41 -8.09
N PRO A 157 -4.07 7.35 -8.03
CA PRO A 157 -4.96 7.61 -9.14
C PRO A 157 -4.18 8.05 -10.38
N GLN A 158 -4.71 7.76 -11.56
CA GLN A 158 -4.14 8.27 -12.81
C GLN A 158 -4.16 9.81 -12.82
N ASN A 159 -3.12 10.41 -13.42
CA ASN A 159 -2.93 11.87 -13.47
C ASN A 159 -2.87 12.53 -12.09
N SER A 160 -2.45 11.82 -11.04
CA SER A 160 -2.23 12.42 -9.73
C SER A 160 -0.83 13.04 -9.61
N VAL A 161 -0.75 14.17 -8.92
CA VAL A 161 0.50 14.83 -8.53
C VAL A 161 0.58 14.81 -7.01
N ILE A 162 1.59 14.13 -6.48
CA ILE A 162 1.87 14.05 -5.05
C ILE A 162 2.52 15.36 -4.61
N VAL A 163 1.95 16.01 -3.61
CA VAL A 163 2.43 17.30 -3.07
C VAL A 163 3.06 17.17 -1.68
N GLY A 164 2.78 16.08 -0.96
CA GLY A 164 3.39 15.83 0.35
C GLY A 164 3.14 14.41 0.85
N MET A 165 4.06 13.93 1.69
CA MET A 165 3.95 12.63 2.36
C MET A 165 4.46 12.75 3.79
N SER A 166 3.84 12.05 4.74
CA SER A 166 4.29 12.05 6.15
C SER A 166 5.43 11.07 6.43
N THR A 167 5.65 10.09 5.54
CA THR A 167 6.73 9.10 5.63
C THR A 167 7.43 8.91 4.28
N PHE A 168 8.68 8.47 4.32
CA PHE A 168 9.47 8.20 3.12
C PHE A 168 9.15 6.82 2.55
N PRO A 169 8.93 6.70 1.24
CA PRO A 169 8.70 5.40 0.61
C PRO A 169 9.95 4.53 0.63
N ILE A 170 9.76 3.23 0.83
CA ILE A 170 10.80 2.20 0.67
C ILE A 170 11.16 2.07 -0.81
N ASP A 171 10.14 2.07 -1.67
CA ASP A 171 10.30 1.98 -3.11
C ASP A 171 9.20 2.78 -3.84
N MET A 172 9.49 3.22 -5.06
CA MET A 172 8.52 3.86 -5.95
C MET A 172 8.71 3.36 -7.37
N ASN A 173 7.64 2.85 -7.95
CA ASN A 173 7.62 2.28 -9.29
C ASN A 173 6.47 2.88 -10.11
N MET A 174 6.50 2.67 -11.42
CA MET A 174 5.34 2.90 -12.28
C MET A 174 4.68 1.58 -12.63
N TYR A 175 3.39 1.46 -12.35
CA TYR A 175 2.56 0.32 -12.75
C TYR A 175 1.41 0.83 -13.61
N SER A 176 1.36 0.44 -14.88
CA SER A 176 0.29 0.82 -15.83
C SER A 176 -0.01 2.34 -15.86
N ASP A 177 1.04 3.16 -16.02
CA ASP A 177 0.98 4.63 -16.02
C ASP A 177 0.47 5.27 -14.72
N ARG A 178 0.48 4.53 -13.61
CA ARG A 178 0.19 5.00 -12.25
C ARG A 178 1.42 4.86 -11.36
N THR A 179 1.57 5.78 -10.43
CA THR A 179 2.63 5.72 -9.42
C THR A 179 2.25 4.66 -8.38
N GLN A 180 3.09 3.64 -8.24
CA GLN A 180 3.04 2.66 -7.17
C GLN A 180 4.11 3.03 -6.13
N ILE A 181 3.72 3.05 -4.86
CA ILE A 181 4.56 3.49 -3.75
C ILE A 181 4.55 2.39 -2.70
N LEU A 182 5.71 1.84 -2.37
CA LEU A 182 5.87 0.91 -1.25
C LEU A 182 6.22 1.71 0.00
N LEU A 183 5.41 1.60 1.05
CA LEU A 183 5.56 2.34 2.30
C LEU A 183 5.88 1.41 3.48
N PRO A 184 6.67 1.90 4.46
CA PRO A 184 6.94 1.16 5.69
C PRO A 184 5.69 1.05 6.56
N SER A 185 5.71 0.13 7.53
CA SER A 185 4.66 0.06 8.54
C SER A 185 4.60 1.33 9.41
N GLY A 186 3.40 1.66 9.86
CA GLY A 186 3.04 2.81 10.69
C GLY A 186 2.03 3.73 10.01
N MET A 187 1.83 4.89 10.64
CA MET A 187 1.01 5.97 10.09
C MET A 187 1.64 6.51 8.81
N ALA A 188 0.84 6.59 7.75
CA ALA A 188 1.21 7.27 6.51
C ALA A 188 0.08 8.18 6.05
N GLU A 189 0.49 9.36 5.55
CA GLU A 189 -0.37 10.34 4.92
C GLU A 189 0.25 10.70 3.57
N ILE A 190 -0.55 10.69 2.51
CA ILE A 190 -0.15 11.13 1.17
C ILE A 190 -1.14 12.21 0.72
N THR A 191 -0.63 13.40 0.47
CA THR A 191 -1.40 14.52 -0.08
C THR A 191 -1.12 14.66 -1.56
N TYR A 192 -2.17 14.77 -2.36
CA TYR A 192 -2.08 14.84 -3.81
C TYR A 192 -3.21 15.67 -4.42
N PHE A 193 -3.09 16.04 -5.69
CA PHE A 193 -4.21 16.56 -6.48
C PHE A 193 -4.28 15.82 -7.82
N LEU A 194 -5.45 15.83 -8.45
CA LEU A 194 -5.63 15.29 -9.79
C LEU A 194 -5.36 16.38 -10.83
N ALA A 195 -4.33 16.21 -11.65
CA ALA A 195 -4.08 17.04 -12.81
C ALA A 195 -5.15 16.75 -13.88
N VAL A 196 -5.84 17.80 -14.34
CA VAL A 196 -6.76 17.68 -15.47
C VAL A 196 -5.93 17.37 -16.71
N ALA A 197 -6.21 16.25 -17.36
CA ALA A 197 -5.65 15.97 -18.67
C ALA A 197 -6.12 17.04 -19.66
N GLU A 198 -5.19 17.79 -20.25
CA GLU A 198 -5.44 18.66 -21.40
C GLU A 198 -5.71 17.81 -22.66
N SER A 199 -6.76 17.00 -22.63
CA SER A 199 -7.30 16.29 -23.78
C SER A 199 -8.82 16.32 -23.71
N SER A 200 -9.35 17.54 -23.55
CA SER A 200 -10.75 17.88 -23.82
C SER A 200 -10.80 19.33 -24.31
N GLN A 201 -9.91 19.68 -25.24
CA GLN A 201 -10.24 20.79 -26.14
C GLN A 201 -11.27 20.24 -27.12
N VAL A 202 -12.52 20.59 -26.84
CA VAL A 202 -13.61 20.55 -27.81
C VAL A 202 -13.14 21.35 -29.03
N LEU A 203 -12.81 20.64 -30.11
CA LEU A 203 -12.76 21.25 -31.44
C LEU A 203 -14.18 21.77 -31.73
N SER A 204 -14.37 23.08 -31.56
CA SER A 204 -15.53 23.77 -32.09
C SER A 204 -15.26 24.08 -33.57
N PRO A 205 -16.27 23.96 -34.45
CA PRO A 205 -16.05 23.78 -35.87
C PRO A 205 -15.61 25.08 -36.55
N GLU A 206 -14.75 24.85 -37.53
CA GLU A 206 -14.25 25.79 -38.53
C GLU A 206 -15.41 26.54 -39.22
N GLU A 207 -15.40 27.87 -39.13
CA GLU A 207 -16.07 28.72 -40.10
C GLU A 207 -15.06 29.61 -40.83
N THR A 208 -15.33 29.69 -42.12
CA THR A 208 -14.47 30.03 -43.24
C THR A 208 -14.12 31.52 -43.30
N SER A 209 -12.96 31.76 -43.91
CA SER A 209 -12.30 33.01 -44.28
C SER A 209 -13.17 34.22 -44.69
N VAL A 210 -12.71 35.42 -44.29
CA VAL A 210 -12.65 36.61 -45.16
C VAL A 210 -11.41 37.45 -44.80
N THR A 211 -10.62 37.80 -45.81
CA THR A 211 -9.45 38.70 -45.80
C THR A 211 -9.85 40.17 -45.94
N LYS A 212 -9.21 41.10 -45.19
CA LYS A 212 -8.72 42.42 -45.69
C LYS A 212 -7.99 43.29 -44.62
N ASP A 213 -6.74 43.62 -44.94
CA ASP A 213 -6.01 44.91 -44.91
C ASP A 213 -6.00 45.88 -43.70
N ASP A 214 -4.75 46.20 -43.33
CA ASP A 214 -4.12 47.51 -43.04
C ASP A 214 -4.29 48.32 -41.72
N ASN A 215 -3.13 48.45 -41.04
CA ASN A 215 -2.48 49.63 -40.41
C ASN A 215 -3.17 50.56 -39.37
N SER A 216 -2.55 50.62 -38.18
CA SER A 216 -2.14 51.84 -37.43
C SER A 216 -1.17 51.39 -36.31
N MET A 217 0.10 51.76 -36.15
CA MET A 217 0.91 53.00 -36.19
C MET A 217 0.65 54.05 -35.07
N ILE A 218 1.65 54.15 -34.17
CA ILE A 218 2.14 55.30 -33.36
C ILE A 218 1.37 55.57 -32.04
N TYR A 219 1.97 55.68 -30.83
CA TYR A 219 3.15 56.41 -30.31
C TYR A 219 4.06 55.50 -29.43
N VAL A 220 5.40 55.45 -29.47
CA VAL A 220 6.50 56.45 -29.23
C VAL A 220 6.47 57.11 -27.84
N ALA A 221 7.35 56.68 -26.92
CA ALA A 221 8.49 57.50 -26.41
C ALA A 221 9.16 56.92 -25.14
N GLY A 222 10.49 56.81 -25.19
CA GLY A 222 11.43 56.80 -24.05
C GLY A 222 11.94 55.41 -23.65
N GLY A 223 13.22 55.05 -23.76
CA GLY A 223 14.43 55.78 -24.11
C GLY A 223 15.62 54.92 -23.66
N ALA A 224 16.44 54.49 -24.61
CA ALA A 224 17.68 53.77 -24.35
C ALA A 224 18.77 54.74 -23.90
N ALA A 225 19.37 54.52 -22.72
CA ALA A 225 20.74 54.93 -22.37
C ALA A 225 21.03 54.60 -20.89
N VAL A 226 21.61 53.43 -20.57
CA VAL A 226 22.68 53.19 -19.57
C VAL A 226 23.03 51.69 -19.63
N ALA A 227 23.87 51.26 -20.57
CA ALA A 227 24.45 49.89 -20.52
C ALA A 227 25.84 49.74 -21.17
N ILE A 228 26.40 50.80 -21.75
CA ILE A 228 27.65 50.70 -22.54
C ILE A 228 28.87 51.32 -21.81
N ALA A 229 28.70 51.96 -20.64
CA ALA A 229 29.79 52.63 -19.93
C ALA A 229 30.53 51.79 -18.88
N ALA A 230 30.04 50.62 -18.47
CA ALA A 230 30.67 49.82 -17.39
C ALA A 230 31.67 48.75 -17.90
N ILE A 231 31.61 48.37 -19.18
CA ILE A 231 32.42 47.26 -19.74
C ILE A 231 33.83 47.73 -20.14
N ALA A 232 34.09 49.03 -20.23
CA ALA A 232 35.41 49.57 -20.59
C ALA A 232 36.37 49.81 -19.41
N ALA A 233 35.91 49.77 -18.15
CA ALA A 233 36.70 50.21 -17.00
C ALA A 233 37.43 49.09 -16.22
N ILE A 234 37.13 47.81 -16.48
CA ILE A 234 37.72 46.69 -15.71
C ILE A 234 38.72 45.85 -16.54
N ALA A 235 38.83 46.11 -17.85
CA ALA A 235 39.76 45.39 -18.73
C ALA A 235 41.22 45.92 -18.72
N ILE A 236 41.56 46.94 -17.93
CA ILE A 236 42.94 47.51 -17.92
C ILE A 236 43.42 47.78 -16.50
N LYS A 237 43.75 46.72 -15.76
CA LYS A 237 44.89 46.75 -14.83
C LYS A 237 45.32 45.32 -14.43
N MET A 238 46.45 44.92 -15.04
CA MET A 238 47.48 43.99 -14.50
C MET A 238 47.09 42.50 -14.58
N LYS A 239 47.58 41.66 -15.50
CA LYS A 239 48.93 41.45 -16.05
C LYS A 239 50.05 41.59 -15.01
N ASN A 240 50.36 40.47 -14.35
CA ASN A 240 51.71 39.97 -14.09
C ASN A 240 51.66 38.50 -13.60
N LYS A 241 52.38 37.59 -14.29
CA LYS A 241 52.84 36.30 -13.73
C LYS A 241 54.38 36.34 -13.70
N PRO A 242 55.01 35.85 -12.62
CA PRO A 242 56.00 34.77 -12.71
C PRO A 242 55.85 33.72 -11.56
N LYS A 243 55.82 32.40 -11.85
CA LYS A 243 56.90 31.36 -11.79
C LYS A 243 57.19 30.74 -10.39
N GLN A 244 56.86 29.43 -10.30
CA GLN A 244 57.39 28.27 -9.51
C GLN A 244 58.08 28.45 -8.14
N ILE A 245 57.79 27.54 -7.18
CA ILE A 245 58.72 26.53 -6.57
C ILE A 245 57.98 25.67 -5.50
N VAL A 246 58.41 24.40 -5.40
CA VAL A 246 58.02 23.26 -4.55
C VAL A 246 58.19 23.50 -3.02
N THR A 247 57.41 22.83 -2.15
CA THR A 247 57.82 22.12 -0.89
C THR A 247 56.61 21.75 0.01
N SER A 248 56.44 20.46 0.37
CA SER A 248 55.71 19.98 1.58
C SER A 248 56.69 19.89 2.77
N PRO A 249 56.31 19.65 4.06
CA PRO A 249 55.06 19.79 4.82
C PRO A 249 55.25 20.68 6.09
N GLN A 250 54.21 20.96 6.91
CA GLN A 250 54.30 20.93 8.39
C GLN A 250 53.00 21.31 9.13
N THR A 251 52.75 20.52 10.17
CA THR A 251 51.73 20.58 11.23
C THR A 251 51.83 21.85 12.09
N THR A 252 50.70 22.45 12.49
CA THR A 252 50.55 23.19 13.76
C THR A 252 49.11 23.07 14.30
N VAL A 253 49.04 22.79 15.60
CA VAL A 253 47.87 22.60 16.46
C VAL A 253 47.46 23.94 17.05
N ILE A 254 46.18 24.36 17.01
CA ILE A 254 45.58 25.34 17.96
C ILE A 254 44.08 25.05 18.21
N GLU A 255 43.81 24.62 19.45
CA GLU A 255 42.75 25.01 20.44
C GLU A 255 41.29 25.32 20.04
N VAL A 256 40.36 24.63 20.71
CA VAL A 256 38.89 24.74 20.62
C VAL A 256 38.35 25.72 21.67
N LYS A 257 37.60 26.76 21.25
CA LYS A 257 36.76 27.59 22.13
C LYS A 257 35.33 27.00 22.19
N ASN A 258 34.82 26.75 23.40
CA ASN A 258 33.40 26.42 23.64
C ASN A 258 32.63 27.72 23.93
N GLU A 259 31.52 27.98 23.23
CA GLU A 259 30.55 29.02 23.63
C GLU A 259 29.46 28.43 24.55
N PRO A 260 29.04 29.15 25.61
CA PRO A 260 27.95 28.72 26.48
C PRO A 260 26.57 28.88 25.81
N PHE A 261 25.60 28.09 26.27
CA PHE A 261 24.20 28.10 25.81
C PHE A 261 23.57 29.50 25.99
N ASN A 262 23.11 30.13 24.90
CA ASN A 262 22.50 31.45 24.91
C ASN A 262 20.97 31.33 25.02
N ILE A 263 20.42 31.68 26.18
CA ILE A 263 18.98 31.56 26.49
C ILE A 263 18.17 32.60 25.74
N GLU A 264 18.69 33.81 25.56
CA GLU A 264 17.99 34.94 24.96
C GLU A 264 17.52 34.58 23.54
N LYS A 265 18.38 33.91 22.78
CA LYS A 265 18.05 33.40 21.44
C LYS A 265 16.94 32.34 21.43
N VAL A 266 16.82 31.55 22.51
CA VAL A 266 15.80 30.49 22.64
C VAL A 266 14.45 31.07 23.05
N LEU A 267 14.44 32.12 23.87
CA LEU A 267 13.20 32.81 24.28
C LEU A 267 12.55 33.60 23.13
N GLU A 268 13.35 34.07 22.17
CA GLU A 268 12.90 34.80 20.97
C GLU A 268 12.36 33.88 19.86
N MET A 269 12.44 32.55 19.98
CA MET A 269 11.90 31.64 18.96
C MET A 269 10.36 31.68 18.96
N SER A 270 9.78 32.06 17.81
CA SER A 270 8.34 32.06 17.56
C SER A 270 7.72 30.65 17.54
N ASP A 271 8.52 29.64 17.24
CA ASP A 271 8.06 28.26 17.04
C ASP A 271 8.00 27.45 18.35
N LEU A 272 8.46 28.02 19.46
CA LEU A 272 8.46 27.37 20.77
C LEU A 272 7.27 27.84 21.62
N ARG A 273 6.56 26.90 22.23
CA ARG A 273 5.45 27.23 23.14
C ARG A 273 5.96 27.95 24.38
N GLU A 274 5.12 28.80 24.95
CA GLU A 274 5.47 29.55 26.15
C GLU A 274 5.79 28.62 27.34
N ASP A 275 5.02 27.54 27.51
CA ASP A 275 5.29 26.50 28.52
C ASP A 275 6.67 25.84 28.35
N ASP A 276 7.12 25.66 27.11
CA ASP A 276 8.41 25.03 26.80
C ASP A 276 9.59 25.97 27.06
N LYS A 277 9.40 27.28 26.83
CA LYS A 277 10.36 28.32 27.20
C LYS A 277 10.56 28.38 28.71
N GLU A 278 9.49 28.25 29.49
CA GLU A 278 9.58 28.19 30.95
C GLU A 278 10.35 26.95 31.43
N ILE A 279 10.17 25.80 30.80
CA ILE A 279 10.94 24.58 31.10
C ILE A 279 12.43 24.80 30.84
N ILE A 280 12.80 25.38 29.70
CA ILE A 280 14.21 25.68 29.37
C ILE A 280 14.81 26.69 30.36
N LYS A 281 14.07 27.75 30.69
CA LYS A 281 14.48 28.73 31.70
C LYS A 281 14.76 28.06 33.05
N PHE A 282 13.86 27.17 33.48
CA PHE A 282 14.03 26.43 34.73
C PHE A 282 15.23 25.48 34.71
N ILE A 283 15.48 24.77 33.60
CA ILE A 283 16.66 23.90 33.48
C ILE A 283 17.95 24.74 33.53
N HIS A 284 17.95 25.92 32.90
CA HIS A 284 19.08 26.83 32.94
C HIS A 284 19.34 27.35 34.36
N GLU A 285 18.30 27.81 35.06
CA GLU A 285 18.38 28.28 36.45
C GLU A 285 18.90 27.20 37.42
N ASN A 286 18.68 25.92 37.11
CA ASN A 286 19.21 24.77 37.87
C ASN A 286 20.60 24.30 37.42
N GLY A 287 21.40 25.17 36.80
CA GLY A 287 22.77 24.85 36.40
C GLY A 287 22.86 24.05 35.10
N GLY A 288 21.85 24.15 34.24
CA GLY A 288 21.83 23.55 32.90
C GLY A 288 21.42 22.07 32.87
N SER A 289 20.96 21.51 33.98
CA SER A 289 20.38 20.16 34.01
C SER A 289 19.34 19.98 35.11
N ALA A 290 18.33 19.14 34.85
CA ALA A 290 17.28 18.79 35.82
C ALA A 290 16.77 17.36 35.59
N LEU A 291 16.27 16.68 36.64
CA LEU A 291 15.55 15.43 36.46
C LEU A 291 14.13 15.70 35.93
N GLU A 292 13.60 14.80 35.11
CA GLU A 292 12.21 14.86 34.64
C GLU A 292 11.22 14.87 35.83
N SER A 293 11.56 14.19 36.92
CA SER A 293 10.78 14.21 38.16
C SER A 293 10.76 15.58 38.83
N ASP A 294 11.83 16.36 38.74
CA ASP A 294 11.92 17.71 39.29
C ASP A 294 11.15 18.72 38.43
N LEU A 295 11.24 18.59 37.09
CA LEU A 295 10.37 19.35 36.18
C LEU A 295 8.90 19.09 36.50
N ARG A 296 8.52 17.83 36.69
CA ARG A 296 7.13 17.46 36.99
C ARG A 296 6.62 18.07 38.28
N LYS A 297 7.45 18.08 39.33
CA LYS A 297 7.12 18.71 40.61
C LYS A 297 6.99 20.23 40.47
N LYS A 298 7.85 20.86 39.66
CA LYS A 298 7.84 22.31 39.44
C LYS A 298 6.62 22.78 38.65
N PHE A 299 6.28 22.10 37.56
CA PHE A 299 5.22 22.51 36.63
C PHE A 299 3.87 21.82 36.92
N LEU A 300 3.81 20.91 37.89
CA LEU A 300 2.61 20.15 38.30
C LEU A 300 1.92 19.41 37.14
N LEU A 301 2.69 19.02 36.12
CA LEU A 301 2.17 18.35 34.92
C LEU A 301 2.12 16.81 35.10
N PRO A 302 1.15 16.12 34.49
CA PRO A 302 1.16 14.65 34.41
C PRO A 302 2.42 14.13 33.71
N ARG A 303 2.84 12.90 34.06
CA ARG A 303 4.07 12.28 33.52
C ARG A 303 4.09 12.23 31.98
N THR A 304 2.98 11.85 31.36
CA THR A 304 2.85 11.77 29.90
C THR A 304 2.92 13.15 29.25
N THR A 305 2.39 14.19 29.90
CA THR A 305 2.43 15.58 29.42
C THR A 305 3.83 16.17 29.53
N MET A 306 4.50 16.01 30.69
CA MET A 306 5.89 16.44 30.86
C MET A 306 6.83 15.73 29.88
N TRP A 307 6.65 14.42 29.70
CA TRP A 307 7.44 13.65 28.74
C TRP A 307 7.28 14.15 27.30
N ARG A 308 6.06 14.53 26.90
CA ARG A 308 5.81 15.15 25.59
C ARG A 308 6.50 16.50 25.44
N ALA A 309 6.53 17.33 26.49
CA ALA A 309 7.25 18.61 26.47
C ALA A 309 8.77 18.41 26.35
N VAL A 310 9.34 17.51 27.16
CA VAL A 310 10.76 17.14 27.11
C VAL A 310 11.13 16.55 25.73
N LYS A 311 10.32 15.64 25.18
CA LYS A 311 10.58 15.09 23.84
C LYS A 311 10.44 16.12 22.72
N ARG A 312 9.59 17.14 22.89
CA ARG A 312 9.49 18.25 21.94
C ARG A 312 10.74 19.13 22.01
N LEU A 313 11.21 19.49 23.20
CA LEU A 313 12.45 20.24 23.38
C LEU A 313 13.69 19.49 22.86
N GLU A 314 13.73 18.16 22.98
CA GLU A 314 14.78 17.31 22.38
C GLU A 314 14.75 17.35 20.85
N ARG A 315 13.55 17.34 20.23
CA ARG A 315 13.39 17.49 18.77
C ARG A 315 13.84 18.85 18.26
N HIS A 316 13.67 19.91 19.05
CA HIS A 316 14.22 21.24 18.75
C HIS A 316 15.73 21.35 19.02
N GLU A 317 16.39 20.25 19.40
CA GLU A 317 17.81 20.18 19.74
C GLU A 317 18.25 21.11 20.90
N LEU A 318 17.32 21.53 21.76
CA LEU A 318 17.62 22.42 22.88
C LEU A 318 18.14 21.66 24.11
N ILE A 319 17.77 20.39 24.23
CA ILE A 319 18.14 19.51 25.36
C ILE A 319 18.60 18.13 24.89
N GLU A 320 19.36 17.47 25.75
CA GLU A 320 19.70 16.05 25.67
C GLU A 320 19.10 15.28 26.85
N ILE A 321 18.64 14.05 26.61
CA ILE A 321 18.10 13.16 27.65
C ILE A 321 19.09 12.03 27.90
N THR A 322 19.54 11.91 29.15
CA THR A 322 20.43 10.82 29.59
C THR A 322 19.76 10.04 30.72
N LYS A 323 19.99 8.72 30.80
CA LYS A 323 19.52 7.92 31.94
C LYS A 323 20.52 8.01 33.09
N LYS A 324 20.08 8.47 34.25
CA LYS A 324 20.85 8.46 35.50
C LYS A 324 19.98 7.87 36.60
N ASP A 325 20.45 6.81 37.25
CA ASP A 325 19.78 6.16 38.39
C ASP A 325 18.31 5.79 38.10
N LEU A 326 18.05 5.15 36.94
CA LEU A 326 16.73 4.76 36.43
C LEU A 326 15.76 5.93 36.16
N GLN A 327 16.24 7.18 36.22
CA GLN A 327 15.47 8.38 35.91
C GLN A 327 16.04 9.12 34.71
N ASN A 328 15.19 9.92 34.06
CA ASN A 328 15.57 10.74 32.90
C ASN A 328 16.18 12.05 33.41
N LEU A 329 17.48 12.24 33.17
CA LEU A 329 18.22 13.48 33.41
C LEU A 329 18.26 14.29 32.12
N ILE A 330 17.77 15.52 32.19
CA ILE A 330 17.61 16.42 31.06
C ILE A 330 18.68 17.49 31.18
N LYS A 331 19.46 17.72 30.13
CA LYS A 331 20.53 18.74 30.12
C LYS A 331 20.39 19.67 28.92
N LEU A 332 20.74 20.94 29.08
CA LEU A 332 20.81 21.88 27.96
C LEU A 332 21.99 21.50 27.05
N LYS A 333 21.74 21.48 25.73
CA LYS A 333 22.75 21.10 24.74
C LYS A 333 23.77 22.23 24.58
N THR A 334 25.02 22.04 25.06
CA THR A 334 26.11 22.99 24.79
C THR A 334 26.64 22.77 23.37
N TRP A 335 26.83 23.83 22.59
CA TRP A 335 27.40 23.71 21.24
C TRP A 335 28.89 23.41 21.32
N ARG A 336 29.27 22.16 21.02
CA ARG A 336 30.66 21.74 20.83
C ARG A 336 30.96 21.55 19.34
N LEU A 337 31.83 22.38 18.77
CA LEU A 337 32.54 22.02 17.55
C LEU A 337 33.67 21.05 17.90
N THR A 338 33.40 19.74 17.87
CA THR A 338 34.43 18.71 18.01
C THR A 338 34.54 17.87 16.75
N LYS A 339 35.76 17.78 16.23
CA LYS A 339 36.20 16.89 15.15
C LYS A 339 36.50 15.52 15.75
N MET A 340 35.82 14.43 15.36
CA MET A 340 36.38 13.05 15.33
C MET A 340 35.49 11.99 14.67
N ASN A 341 36.18 11.14 13.91
CA ASN A 341 35.97 9.73 13.54
C ASN A 341 34.70 9.21 12.84
N LYS A 342 34.93 8.87 11.56
CA LYS A 342 34.48 7.65 10.83
C LYS A 342 33.44 6.81 11.57
N ILE A 343 32.17 6.92 11.14
CA ILE A 343 31.22 5.81 10.85
C ILE A 343 29.78 6.33 10.60
N TYR A 344 29.44 7.59 10.88
CA TYR A 344 28.07 8.11 10.63
C TYR A 344 28.02 9.34 9.70
N GLY A 345 28.53 9.19 8.48
CA GLY A 345 28.55 10.27 7.48
C GLY A 345 27.76 9.94 6.22
N ILE A 346 26.44 9.75 6.32
CA ILE A 346 25.43 9.98 5.26
C ILE A 346 24.07 10.10 6.00
N LEU A 347 23.62 11.30 6.33
CA LEU A 347 22.18 11.60 6.54
C LEU A 347 21.83 13.10 6.66
N THR A 348 22.78 14.03 6.61
CA THR A 348 22.49 15.46 6.80
C THR A 348 23.03 16.38 5.70
N ILE A 349 23.02 15.94 4.45
CA ILE A 349 23.18 16.83 3.29
C ILE A 349 22.05 16.53 2.31
N PHE A 350 20.80 16.86 2.64
CA PHE A 350 19.70 17.12 1.68
C PHE A 350 18.48 17.75 2.40
N ALA A 351 18.70 18.67 3.34
CA ALA A 351 17.61 19.39 4.02
C ALA A 351 17.60 20.92 3.76
N PHE A 352 18.41 21.43 2.83
CA PHE A 352 18.39 22.86 2.47
C PHE A 352 18.58 23.06 0.97
N ALA A 353 17.48 22.94 0.22
CA ALA A 353 17.32 23.55 -1.11
C ALA A 353 15.84 23.80 -1.47
N GLY A 354 14.96 23.91 -0.48
CA GLY A 354 13.51 23.99 -0.70
C GLY A 354 12.85 25.09 0.10
N LEU A 355 13.37 26.32 0.02
CA LEU A 355 12.60 27.54 0.32
C LEU A 355 13.39 28.75 -0.19
N MET A 356 12.77 29.49 -1.11
CA MET A 356 13.07 30.83 -1.66
C MET A 356 13.32 30.85 -3.16
N ILE A 357 12.25 30.81 -3.97
CA ILE A 357 12.12 31.67 -5.17
C ILE A 357 10.65 32.13 -5.29
N PRO A 358 10.38 33.44 -5.48
CA PRO A 358 9.04 33.98 -5.67
C PRO A 358 8.47 33.67 -7.07
N THR A 359 7.16 33.83 -7.17
CA THR A 359 6.31 33.71 -8.36
C THR A 359 6.84 34.45 -9.59
N SER A 360 7.18 33.69 -10.63
CA SER A 360 6.94 34.07 -12.04
C SER A 360 6.92 32.81 -12.90
N ALA A 361 5.86 32.66 -13.69
CA ALA A 361 5.69 31.56 -14.62
C ALA A 361 6.89 31.49 -15.60
N MET A 362 7.64 30.38 -15.55
CA MET A 362 8.59 29.99 -16.58
C MET A 362 8.15 28.61 -17.09
N GLN A 363 7.76 28.57 -18.36
CA GLN A 363 7.72 27.33 -19.12
C GLN A 363 9.13 26.75 -19.14
N VAL A 364 9.31 25.52 -18.66
CA VAL A 364 10.55 24.77 -18.87
C VAL A 364 10.21 23.35 -19.31
N GLU A 365 10.59 23.14 -20.56
CA GLU A 365 10.84 21.92 -21.34
C GLU A 365 11.27 20.69 -20.54
N ALA A 366 10.88 19.50 -21.01
CA ALA A 366 11.01 18.17 -20.39
C ALA A 366 12.45 17.67 -20.11
N ALA A 367 13.46 18.53 -20.11
CA ALA A 367 14.87 18.17 -19.94
C ALA A 367 15.28 17.91 -18.48
N SER A 368 14.56 18.44 -17.47
CA SER A 368 15.06 18.39 -16.08
C SER A 368 15.03 17.01 -15.44
N ASP A 369 14.17 16.07 -15.87
CA ASP A 369 14.01 14.76 -15.21
C ASP A 369 15.07 13.72 -15.62
N LEU A 370 15.68 13.88 -16.81
CA LEU A 370 16.62 12.93 -17.39
C LEU A 370 18.02 13.07 -16.77
N ASP A 371 18.48 14.29 -16.51
CA ASP A 371 19.78 14.55 -15.89
C ASP A 371 19.87 13.99 -14.46
N TYR A 372 18.74 13.95 -13.73
CA TYR A 372 18.68 13.32 -12.42
C TYR A 372 18.95 11.80 -12.47
N MET A 373 18.51 11.11 -13.53
CA MET A 373 18.77 9.68 -13.72
C MET A 373 20.27 9.41 -13.86
N LEU A 374 20.97 10.24 -14.64
CA LEU A 374 22.42 10.12 -14.81
C LEU A 374 23.17 10.37 -13.49
N ILE A 375 22.78 11.41 -12.75
CA ILE A 375 23.35 11.73 -11.43
C ILE A 375 23.19 10.56 -10.45
N ILE A 376 22.02 9.93 -10.42
CA ILE A 376 21.75 8.78 -9.55
C ILE A 376 22.62 7.58 -9.95
N ALA A 377 22.69 7.26 -11.24
CA ALA A 377 23.45 6.11 -11.72
C ALA A 377 24.96 6.26 -11.47
N GLU A 378 25.54 7.44 -11.70
CA GLU A 378 26.95 7.73 -11.41
C GLU A 378 27.26 7.67 -9.89
N LYS A 379 26.32 8.13 -9.04
CA LYS A 379 26.45 7.96 -7.58
C LYS A 379 26.41 6.49 -7.16
N GLY A 380 25.49 5.69 -7.73
CA GLY A 380 25.38 4.26 -7.47
C GLY A 380 26.65 3.50 -7.87
N LYS A 381 27.18 3.77 -9.07
CA LYS A 381 28.47 3.25 -9.56
C LYS A 381 29.62 3.58 -8.61
N LYS A 382 29.73 4.83 -8.17
CA LYS A 382 30.77 5.27 -7.22
C LYS A 382 30.67 4.57 -5.86
N TYR A 383 29.46 4.39 -5.33
CA TYR A 383 29.22 3.67 -4.09
C TYR A 383 29.67 2.20 -4.18
N ILE A 384 29.26 1.50 -5.24
CA ILE A 384 29.66 0.11 -5.46
C ILE A 384 31.18 -0.01 -5.65
N LYS A 385 31.80 0.93 -6.37
CA LYS A 385 33.27 0.93 -6.51
C LYS A 385 33.98 1.04 -5.17
N LEU A 386 33.49 1.89 -4.27
CA LEU A 386 34.02 2.01 -2.92
C LEU A 386 33.89 0.70 -2.15
N LYS A 387 32.75 0.01 -2.24
CA LYS A 387 32.53 -1.30 -1.59
C LYS A 387 33.41 -2.41 -2.18
N ILE A 388 33.58 -2.44 -3.50
CA ILE A 388 34.52 -3.37 -4.16
C ILE A 388 35.95 -3.12 -3.67
N ASN A 389 36.37 -1.85 -3.56
CA ASN A 389 37.70 -1.50 -3.06
C ASN A 389 37.88 -1.86 -1.58
N GLU A 390 36.87 -1.64 -0.73
CA GLU A 390 36.89 -2.07 0.68
C GLU A 390 37.11 -3.58 0.78
N MET A 391 36.40 -4.35 -0.04
CA MET A 391 36.53 -5.81 -0.10
C MET A 391 37.88 -6.28 -0.62
N GLN A 392 38.43 -5.61 -1.65
CA GLN A 392 39.77 -5.89 -2.18
C GLN A 392 40.89 -5.62 -1.16
N ASN A 393 40.72 -4.62 -0.31
CA ASN A 393 41.69 -4.24 0.72
C ASN A 393 41.59 -5.09 1.98
N SER A 394 40.45 -5.75 2.21
CA SER A 394 40.35 -6.79 3.23
C SER A 394 40.96 -8.07 2.69
N ASN A 395 41.87 -8.70 3.44
CA ASN A 395 42.68 -9.87 3.04
C ASN A 395 41.84 -11.16 2.89
N ILE A 396 40.74 -11.11 2.14
CA ILE A 396 39.75 -12.18 1.97
C ILE A 396 40.26 -13.12 0.87
N GLN A 397 40.78 -14.27 1.28
CA GLN A 397 41.30 -15.30 0.37
C GLN A 397 40.20 -16.02 -0.43
N ASP A 398 38.91 -15.81 -0.09
CA ASP A 398 37.74 -16.52 -0.65
C ASP A 398 36.80 -15.65 -1.50
N TRP A 399 37.30 -14.66 -2.24
CA TRP A 399 36.47 -13.92 -3.21
C TRP A 399 36.29 -14.70 -4.54
N LYS A 400 35.73 -15.92 -4.47
CA LYS A 400 35.56 -16.82 -5.64
C LYS A 400 34.77 -16.20 -6.81
N ASN A 401 33.89 -15.23 -6.53
CA ASN A 401 33.07 -14.53 -7.53
C ASN A 401 33.62 -13.13 -7.91
N GLN A 402 34.89 -12.85 -7.62
CA GLN A 402 35.54 -11.56 -7.91
C GLN A 402 35.36 -11.10 -9.34
N GLN A 403 35.68 -11.99 -10.27
CA GLN A 403 35.65 -11.64 -11.68
C GLN A 403 34.23 -11.35 -12.16
N VAL A 404 33.23 -12.02 -11.60
CA VAL A 404 31.81 -11.80 -11.93
C VAL A 404 31.34 -10.43 -11.45
N VAL A 405 31.71 -10.06 -10.21
CA VAL A 405 31.39 -8.72 -9.67
C VAL A 405 32.02 -7.61 -10.50
N LEU A 406 33.29 -7.79 -10.91
CA LEU A 406 33.99 -6.82 -11.76
C LEU A 406 33.37 -6.72 -13.16
N ASP A 407 32.99 -7.84 -13.78
CA ASP A 407 32.34 -7.85 -15.09
C ASP A 407 30.95 -7.18 -15.06
N ILE A 408 30.14 -7.43 -14.04
CA ILE A 408 28.84 -6.76 -13.87
C ILE A 408 29.05 -5.25 -13.64
N TYR A 409 30.08 -4.86 -12.86
CA TYR A 409 30.44 -3.47 -12.63
C TYR A 409 30.84 -2.75 -13.92
N ASP A 410 31.71 -3.35 -14.73
CA ASP A 410 32.14 -2.77 -16.00
C ASP A 410 30.94 -2.63 -16.98
N LYS A 411 30.05 -3.62 -17.03
CA LYS A 411 28.81 -3.56 -17.82
C LYS A 411 27.89 -2.43 -17.38
N SER A 412 27.70 -2.25 -16.08
CA SER A 412 26.93 -1.11 -15.54
C SER A 412 27.55 0.23 -15.92
N GLY A 413 28.88 0.32 -15.90
CA GLY A 413 29.61 1.53 -16.29
C GLY A 413 29.37 1.87 -17.76
N TYR A 414 29.42 0.86 -18.63
CA TYR A 414 29.12 1.02 -20.05
C TYR A 414 27.67 1.49 -20.29
N GLU A 415 26.69 0.92 -19.60
CA GLU A 415 25.29 1.32 -19.75
C GLU A 415 25.02 2.75 -19.25
N ILE A 416 25.76 3.22 -18.24
CA ILE A 416 25.70 4.60 -17.75
C ILE A 416 26.28 5.58 -18.78
N GLU A 417 27.36 5.21 -19.48
CA GLU A 417 27.90 6.01 -20.59
C GLU A 417 26.92 6.07 -21.78
N GLN A 418 26.16 5.01 -22.02
CA GLN A 418 25.10 5.03 -23.05
C GLN A 418 23.88 5.83 -22.59
N LEU A 419 23.56 5.80 -21.29
CA LEU A 419 22.50 6.63 -20.70
C LEU A 419 22.81 8.12 -20.92
N GLU A 420 24.03 8.56 -20.63
CA GLU A 420 24.49 9.93 -20.88
C GLU A 420 24.27 10.33 -22.35
N LYS A 421 24.71 9.49 -23.29
CA LYS A 421 24.48 9.74 -24.73
C LYS A 421 23.01 9.77 -25.12
N ALA A 422 22.16 8.92 -24.52
CA ALA A 422 20.73 8.92 -24.81
C ALA A 422 20.06 10.21 -24.30
N ILE A 423 20.51 10.73 -23.16
CA ILE A 423 20.06 12.01 -22.60
C ILE A 423 20.51 13.17 -23.49
N GLU A 424 21.78 13.21 -23.90
CA GLU A 424 22.32 14.25 -24.81
C GLU A 424 21.55 14.29 -26.14
N ASN A 425 21.08 13.15 -26.62
CA ASN A 425 20.31 13.03 -27.87
C ASN A 425 18.79 13.23 -27.67
N GLY A 426 18.30 13.48 -26.45
CA GLY A 426 16.88 13.63 -26.14
C GLY A 426 16.04 12.34 -26.29
N ASP A 427 16.67 11.16 -26.37
CA ASP A 427 15.98 9.87 -26.48
C ASP A 427 15.53 9.38 -25.09
N VAL A 428 14.38 9.92 -24.67
CA VAL A 428 13.77 9.65 -23.36
C VAL A 428 13.54 8.15 -23.12
N LYS A 429 13.15 7.41 -24.15
CA LYS A 429 12.81 5.98 -24.04
C LYS A 429 14.05 5.14 -23.82
N SER A 430 15.11 5.41 -24.58
CA SER A 430 16.39 4.72 -24.42
C SER A 430 17.06 5.10 -23.11
N ALA A 431 17.03 6.38 -22.71
CA ALA A 431 17.57 6.85 -21.44
C ALA A 431 16.92 6.12 -20.26
N ARG A 432 15.58 6.07 -20.19
CA ARG A 432 14.88 5.34 -19.11
C ARG A 432 15.25 3.86 -19.06
N LYS A 433 15.35 3.20 -20.22
CA LYS A 433 15.73 1.78 -20.29
C LYS A 433 17.16 1.53 -19.80
N LEU A 434 18.11 2.37 -20.21
CA LEU A 434 19.52 2.27 -19.83
C LEU A 434 19.74 2.58 -18.34
N PHE A 435 18.98 3.53 -17.78
CA PHE A 435 18.97 3.81 -16.35
C PHE A 435 18.51 2.58 -15.53
N VAL A 436 17.38 1.97 -15.88
CA VAL A 436 16.89 0.78 -15.17
C VAL A 436 17.88 -0.39 -15.28
N SER A 437 18.42 -0.63 -16.48
CA SER A 437 19.38 -1.72 -16.72
C SER A 437 20.67 -1.57 -15.90
N SER A 438 21.20 -0.36 -15.79
CA SER A 438 22.42 -0.08 -15.04
C SER A 438 22.19 -0.14 -13.52
N MET A 439 21.05 0.35 -13.03
CA MET A 439 20.68 0.28 -11.62
C MET A 439 20.40 -1.15 -11.14
N ASP A 440 19.82 -2.01 -11.99
CA ASP A 440 19.63 -3.42 -11.66
C ASP A 440 20.98 -4.14 -11.46
N LYS A 441 21.97 -3.87 -12.31
CA LYS A 441 23.34 -4.42 -12.15
C LYS A 441 24.03 -3.91 -10.88
N ILE A 442 23.87 -2.63 -10.57
CA ILE A 442 24.35 -2.04 -9.30
C ILE A 442 23.72 -2.75 -8.09
N LYS A 443 22.41 -3.04 -8.14
CA LYS A 443 21.70 -3.80 -7.11
C LYS A 443 22.22 -5.23 -6.98
N GLN A 444 22.41 -5.93 -8.10
CA GLN A 444 22.96 -7.28 -8.12
C GLN A 444 24.34 -7.33 -7.44
N ILE A 445 25.23 -6.39 -7.76
CA ILE A 445 26.54 -6.30 -7.10
C ILE A 445 26.38 -6.05 -5.60
N SER A 446 25.50 -5.11 -5.19
CA SER A 446 25.28 -4.83 -3.77
C SER A 446 24.84 -6.06 -2.99
N LEU A 447 23.95 -6.88 -3.56
CA LEU A 447 23.49 -8.12 -2.94
C LEU A 447 24.63 -9.13 -2.81
N MET A 448 25.41 -9.33 -3.88
CA MET A 448 26.58 -10.22 -3.87
C MET A 448 27.61 -9.81 -2.81
N LEU A 449 27.87 -8.51 -2.66
CA LEU A 449 28.82 -8.00 -1.67
C LEU A 449 28.31 -8.17 -0.23
N ASN A 450 27.02 -7.93 0.02
CA ASN A 450 26.40 -8.12 1.34
C ASN A 450 26.40 -9.59 1.78
N GLN A 451 26.13 -10.52 0.86
CA GLN A 451 26.12 -11.95 1.17
C GLN A 451 27.50 -12.46 1.63
N ILE A 452 28.58 -11.93 1.05
CA ILE A 452 29.96 -12.24 1.46
C ILE A 452 30.24 -11.68 2.87
N ALA A 453 29.76 -10.46 3.18
CA ALA A 453 29.90 -9.86 4.50
C ALA A 453 29.12 -10.64 5.60
N VAL A 454 27.92 -11.16 5.27
CA VAL A 454 27.10 -11.98 6.18
C VAL A 454 27.76 -13.32 6.46
N ASN A 455 28.26 -14.01 5.44
CA ASN A 455 28.94 -15.31 5.63
C ASN A 455 30.17 -15.18 6.54
N LYS A 456 30.95 -14.10 6.40
CA LYS A 456 32.09 -13.82 7.28
C LYS A 456 31.70 -13.56 8.74
N ALA A 457 30.60 -12.85 8.98
CA ALA A 457 30.10 -12.59 10.33
C ALA A 457 29.58 -13.87 11.03
N GLN A 458 29.21 -14.89 10.24
CA GLN A 458 28.65 -16.15 10.73
C GLN A 458 29.73 -17.21 11.00
N ASP A 459 30.87 -17.15 10.31
CA ASP A 459 32.03 -18.02 10.56
C ASP A 459 32.91 -17.55 11.75
N GLU A 460 32.81 -16.28 12.18
CA GLU A 460 33.61 -15.72 13.28
C GLU A 460 32.95 -15.80 14.67
N ALA A 461 31.68 -16.22 14.79
CA ALA A 461 30.96 -16.34 16.08
C ALA A 461 30.67 -17.81 16.44
N LEU A 462 31.07 -18.25 17.65
CA LEU A 462 30.63 -19.55 18.19
C LEU A 462 29.08 -19.61 18.24
N PRO A 463 28.44 -20.68 17.72
CA PRO A 463 26.99 -20.80 17.77
C PRO A 463 26.46 -20.82 19.21
N ASP A 464 25.44 -20.01 19.50
CA ASP A 464 24.69 -20.07 20.76
C ASP A 464 23.76 -21.29 20.76
N TYR A 465 24.35 -22.48 20.94
CA TYR A 465 23.63 -23.75 20.99
C TYR A 465 22.49 -23.77 22.02
N PRO A 466 22.63 -23.21 23.24
CA PRO A 466 21.52 -23.07 24.18
C PRO A 466 20.31 -22.33 23.58
N GLN A 467 20.53 -21.21 22.89
CA GLN A 467 19.44 -20.47 22.26
C GLN A 467 18.81 -21.25 21.08
N ILE A 468 19.63 -21.97 20.30
CA ILE A 468 19.15 -22.81 19.19
C ILE A 468 18.28 -23.95 19.73
N LEU A 469 18.75 -24.69 20.74
CA LEU A 469 18.02 -25.80 21.37
C LEU A 469 16.69 -25.35 21.98
N LYS A 470 16.65 -24.14 22.57
CA LYS A 470 15.40 -23.54 23.06
C LYS A 470 14.39 -23.30 21.94
N ARG A 471 14.84 -22.93 20.74
CA ARG A 471 13.94 -22.79 19.57
C ARG A 471 13.39 -24.14 19.12
N TYR A 472 14.23 -25.17 19.05
CA TYR A 472 13.78 -26.53 18.73
C TYR A 472 12.78 -27.07 19.76
N GLU A 473 13.02 -26.83 21.04
CA GLU A 473 12.07 -27.18 22.11
C GLU A 473 10.69 -26.54 21.89
N MET A 474 10.65 -25.23 21.62
CA MET A 474 9.39 -24.53 21.32
C MET A 474 8.70 -25.11 20.08
N ASN A 475 9.45 -25.46 19.04
CA ASN A 475 8.89 -26.04 17.82
C ASN A 475 8.32 -27.44 18.06
N ILE A 476 8.99 -28.28 18.85
CA ILE A 476 8.50 -29.61 19.23
C ILE A 476 7.18 -29.49 20.02
N GLN A 477 7.09 -28.52 20.95
CA GLN A 477 5.84 -28.26 21.67
C GLN A 477 4.70 -27.84 20.74
N LYS A 478 4.96 -27.01 19.73
CA LYS A 478 3.96 -26.66 18.70
C LYS A 478 3.50 -27.89 17.91
N LEU A 479 4.43 -28.77 17.52
CA LEU A 479 4.09 -30.02 16.82
C LEU A 479 3.22 -30.93 17.69
N LYS A 480 3.49 -31.02 18.99
CA LYS A 480 2.63 -31.76 19.95
C LYS A 480 1.22 -31.19 20.02
N GLN A 481 1.09 -29.88 20.17
CA GLN A 481 -0.21 -29.20 20.19
C GLN A 481 -0.98 -29.43 18.89
N MET A 482 -0.30 -29.35 17.75
CA MET A 482 -0.88 -29.66 16.44
C MET A 482 -1.36 -31.11 16.35
N SER A 483 -0.56 -32.05 16.85
CA SER A 483 -0.92 -33.47 16.92
C SER A 483 -2.20 -33.70 17.74
N GLN A 484 -2.30 -33.06 18.90
CA GLN A 484 -3.50 -33.14 19.76
C GLN A 484 -4.74 -32.55 19.09
N LYS A 485 -4.62 -31.37 18.45
CA LYS A 485 -5.75 -30.73 17.75
C LYS A 485 -6.26 -31.58 16.58
N LEU A 486 -5.38 -32.33 15.91
CA LEU A 486 -5.72 -33.19 14.79
C LEU A 486 -6.15 -34.60 15.23
N ASP A 487 -6.16 -34.90 16.54
CA ASP A 487 -6.28 -36.26 17.07
C ASP A 487 -5.29 -37.24 16.42
N ALA A 488 -4.11 -36.73 16.06
CA ALA A 488 -3.03 -37.49 15.46
C ALA A 488 -2.24 -38.18 16.57
N ASN A 489 -2.26 -39.51 16.58
CA ASN A 489 -1.55 -40.35 17.55
C ASN A 489 -0.05 -40.48 17.20
N ILE A 490 0.69 -39.36 17.20
CA ILE A 490 2.13 -39.33 16.91
C ILE A 490 2.94 -39.50 18.20
N ASP A 491 3.93 -40.38 18.17
CA ASP A 491 4.90 -40.55 19.26
C ASP A 491 6.02 -39.49 19.17
N PHE A 492 6.19 -38.71 20.23
CA PHE A 492 7.23 -37.68 20.35
C PHE A 492 8.42 -38.11 21.22
N SER A 493 8.39 -39.32 21.79
CA SER A 493 9.39 -39.78 22.76
C SER A 493 10.82 -39.70 22.22
N GLU A 494 11.02 -40.06 20.95
CA GLU A 494 12.35 -40.09 20.34
C GLU A 494 12.92 -38.68 20.09
N ILE A 495 12.11 -37.74 19.61
CA ILE A 495 12.57 -36.36 19.37
C ILE A 495 12.80 -35.61 20.68
N GLU A 496 12.05 -35.95 21.74
CA GLU A 496 12.29 -35.44 23.09
C GLU A 496 13.58 -35.96 23.69
N HIS A 497 13.88 -37.25 23.50
CA HIS A 497 15.15 -37.82 23.91
C HIS A 497 16.34 -37.15 23.20
N LEU A 498 16.22 -36.89 21.90
CA LEU A 498 17.24 -36.14 21.15
C LEU A 498 17.39 -34.70 21.65
N LEU A 499 16.30 -34.01 21.96
CA LEU A 499 16.36 -32.66 22.54
C LEU A 499 17.12 -32.65 23.88
N LEU A 500 16.87 -33.65 24.73
CA LEU A 500 17.58 -33.81 26.00
C LEU A 500 19.08 -34.05 25.78
N LEU A 501 19.43 -34.94 24.86
CA LEU A 501 20.82 -35.23 24.50
C LEU A 501 21.54 -33.98 23.95
N GLY A 502 20.85 -33.19 23.11
CA GLY A 502 21.38 -31.94 22.58
C GLY A 502 21.68 -30.91 23.67
N LYS A 503 20.77 -30.75 24.63
CA LYS A 503 20.99 -29.89 25.82
C LYS A 503 22.19 -30.34 26.64
N GLN A 504 22.34 -31.64 26.89
CA GLN A 504 23.48 -32.19 27.64
C GLN A 504 24.81 -32.00 26.92
N ASN A 505 24.85 -32.19 25.60
CA ASN A 505 26.08 -31.99 24.80
C ASN A 505 26.48 -30.50 24.78
N ALA A 506 25.50 -29.59 24.68
CA ALA A 506 25.73 -28.15 24.71
C ALA A 506 26.28 -27.68 26.07
N GLU A 507 25.72 -28.18 27.18
CA GLU A 507 26.22 -27.90 28.54
C GLU A 507 27.67 -28.39 28.75
N LYS A 508 28.05 -29.48 28.10
CA LYS A 508 29.41 -30.04 28.13
C LYS A 508 30.38 -29.38 27.14
N GLY A 509 29.94 -28.41 26.35
CA GLY A 509 30.75 -27.76 25.31
C GLY A 509 31.09 -28.66 24.11
N GLN A 510 30.33 -29.74 23.90
CA GLN A 510 30.55 -30.71 22.82
C GLN A 510 29.87 -30.25 21.52
N ASN A 511 30.44 -29.22 20.88
CA ASN A 511 29.81 -28.50 19.77
C ASN A 511 29.49 -29.40 18.55
N ASP A 512 30.40 -30.27 18.14
CA ASP A 512 30.19 -31.17 16.99
C ASP A 512 29.06 -32.18 17.25
N GLN A 513 29.02 -32.74 18.45
CA GLN A 513 27.97 -33.67 18.87
C GLN A 513 26.63 -32.96 19.03
N THR A 514 26.64 -31.72 19.53
CA THR A 514 25.44 -30.87 19.62
C THR A 514 24.88 -30.58 18.24
N LYS A 515 25.74 -30.26 17.27
CA LYS A 515 25.34 -30.05 15.87
C LYS A 515 24.72 -31.31 15.26
N GLN A 516 25.36 -32.46 15.42
CA GLN A 516 24.83 -33.75 14.91
C GLN A 516 23.44 -34.07 15.49
N VAL A 517 23.25 -33.84 16.79
CA VAL A 517 21.95 -34.06 17.44
C VAL A 517 20.90 -33.07 16.94
N LEU A 518 21.27 -31.79 16.74
CA LEU A 518 20.37 -30.79 16.15
C LEU A 518 19.92 -31.15 14.74
N ASP A 519 20.82 -31.69 13.90
CA ASP A 519 20.48 -32.16 12.55
C ASP A 519 19.46 -33.32 12.62
N GLN A 520 19.60 -34.24 13.58
CA GLN A 520 18.64 -35.33 13.80
C GLN A 520 17.28 -34.82 14.29
N ILE A 521 17.26 -33.86 15.21
CA ILE A 521 16.02 -33.21 15.68
C ILE A 521 15.32 -32.53 14.49
N ALA A 522 16.07 -31.85 13.62
CA ALA A 522 15.53 -31.18 12.45
C ALA A 522 14.89 -32.16 11.47
N LEU A 523 15.57 -33.27 11.16
CA LEU A 523 15.05 -34.31 10.28
C LEU A 523 13.75 -34.93 10.82
N LYS A 524 13.74 -35.33 12.10
CA LYS A 524 12.53 -35.90 12.72
C LYS A 524 11.39 -34.89 12.83
N GLY A 525 11.70 -33.64 13.20
CA GLY A 525 10.71 -32.57 13.27
C GLY A 525 10.06 -32.32 11.91
N LEU A 526 10.85 -32.39 10.83
CA LEU A 526 10.34 -32.26 9.46
C LEU A 526 9.41 -33.42 9.09
N ASP A 527 9.75 -34.66 9.45
CA ASP A 527 8.92 -35.83 9.14
C ASP A 527 7.60 -35.82 9.92
N ILE A 528 7.64 -35.46 11.22
CA ILE A 528 6.42 -35.27 12.03
C ILE A 528 5.54 -34.20 11.39
N ASN A 529 6.11 -33.07 10.99
CA ASN A 529 5.37 -32.00 10.34
C ASN A 529 4.72 -32.44 9.02
N LYS A 530 5.45 -33.18 8.16
CA LYS A 530 4.89 -33.73 6.91
C LYS A 530 3.71 -34.68 7.17
N HIS A 531 3.79 -35.49 8.23
CA HIS A 531 2.69 -36.38 8.60
C HIS A 531 1.46 -35.58 9.06
N LEU A 532 1.66 -34.59 9.93
CA LEU A 532 0.58 -33.71 10.41
C LEU A 532 -0.10 -32.94 9.26
N VAL A 533 0.69 -32.44 8.30
CA VAL A 533 0.17 -31.80 7.08
C VAL A 533 -0.70 -32.76 6.28
N SER A 534 -0.24 -34.00 6.07
CA SER A 534 -1.02 -35.03 5.35
C SER A 534 -2.34 -35.37 6.06
N ILE A 535 -2.34 -35.48 7.40
CA ILE A 535 -3.57 -35.69 8.18
C ILE A 535 -4.52 -34.50 8.05
N ASN A 536 -4.00 -33.27 8.16
CA ASN A 536 -4.83 -32.08 8.00
C ASN A 536 -5.43 -31.97 6.58
N GLN A 537 -4.67 -32.33 5.55
CA GLN A 537 -5.17 -32.41 4.17
C GLN A 537 -6.28 -33.46 4.02
N ALA A 538 -6.13 -34.64 4.62
CA ALA A 538 -7.17 -35.67 4.64
C ALA A 538 -8.44 -35.18 5.35
N ASN A 539 -8.28 -34.42 6.44
CA ASN A 539 -9.41 -33.87 7.21
C ASN A 539 -10.10 -32.67 6.52
N LYS A 540 -9.54 -32.14 5.42
CA LYS A 540 -10.13 -30.99 4.68
C LYS A 540 -11.54 -31.30 4.17
N ILE A 541 -11.80 -32.55 3.75
CA ILE A 541 -13.14 -32.95 3.30
C ILE A 541 -14.17 -32.99 4.44
N ILE A 542 -13.76 -33.45 5.63
CA ILE A 542 -14.64 -33.53 6.81
C ILE A 542 -15.03 -32.11 7.25
N LYS A 543 -14.05 -31.20 7.29
CA LYS A 543 -14.30 -29.78 7.59
C LYS A 543 -15.22 -29.13 6.56
N ALA A 544 -15.00 -29.39 5.27
CA ALA A 544 -15.85 -28.89 4.20
C ALA A 544 -17.28 -29.46 4.27
N GLN A 545 -17.45 -30.72 4.67
CA GLN A 545 -18.76 -31.33 4.90
C GLN A 545 -19.49 -30.67 6.08
N ALA A 546 -18.80 -30.42 7.19
CA ALA A 546 -19.38 -29.69 8.33
C ALA A 546 -19.80 -28.25 7.95
N LEU A 547 -19.03 -27.57 7.09
CA LEU A 547 -19.44 -26.28 6.52
C LEU A 547 -20.68 -26.42 5.64
N ALA A 548 -20.71 -27.43 4.78
CA ALA A 548 -21.85 -27.69 3.88
C ALA A 548 -23.15 -27.85 4.69
N GLU A 549 -23.10 -28.55 5.82
CA GLU A 549 -24.22 -28.68 6.76
C GLU A 549 -24.71 -27.32 7.28
N ARG A 550 -23.81 -26.42 7.73
CA ARG A 550 -24.20 -25.06 8.16
C ARG A 550 -24.85 -24.25 7.03
N TYR A 551 -24.38 -24.42 5.80
CA TYR A 551 -24.98 -23.74 4.65
C TYR A 551 -26.39 -24.24 4.33
N VAL A 552 -26.76 -25.47 4.69
CA VAL A 552 -28.14 -25.96 4.53
C VAL A 552 -29.14 -25.08 5.31
N ASP A 553 -28.79 -24.66 6.53
CA ASP A 553 -29.65 -23.79 7.34
C ASP A 553 -29.77 -22.38 6.73
N LYS A 554 -28.65 -21.85 6.22
CA LYS A 554 -28.64 -20.58 5.48
C LYS A 554 -29.49 -20.64 4.22
N ILE A 555 -29.41 -21.74 3.45
CA ILE A 555 -30.24 -21.95 2.26
C ILE A 555 -31.72 -21.99 2.63
N ASN A 556 -32.11 -22.69 3.70
CA ASN A 556 -33.51 -22.72 4.15
C ASN A 556 -34.04 -21.30 4.43
N THR A 557 -33.23 -20.47 5.09
CA THR A 557 -33.57 -19.07 5.37
C THR A 557 -33.73 -18.26 4.08
N LEU A 558 -32.80 -18.41 3.13
CA LEU A 558 -32.84 -17.73 1.84
C LEU A 558 -34.05 -18.17 0.99
N ILE A 559 -34.43 -19.45 1.03
CA ILE A 559 -35.63 -19.95 0.36
C ILE A 559 -36.88 -19.25 0.88
N VAL A 560 -37.00 -19.10 2.21
CA VAL A 560 -38.13 -18.38 2.82
C VAL A 560 -38.12 -16.91 2.39
N GLN A 561 -36.97 -16.24 2.43
CA GLN A 561 -36.84 -14.84 2.00
C GLN A 561 -37.22 -14.66 0.52
N ALA A 562 -36.70 -15.52 -0.36
CA ALA A 562 -37.00 -15.50 -1.80
C ALA A 562 -38.51 -15.70 -2.05
N LYS A 563 -39.14 -16.70 -1.41
CA LYS A 563 -40.59 -16.94 -1.51
C LYS A 563 -41.40 -15.75 -1.03
N SER A 564 -41.05 -15.17 0.12
CA SER A 564 -41.74 -13.98 0.67
C SER A 564 -41.58 -12.73 -0.21
N SER A 565 -40.50 -12.65 -0.99
CA SER A 565 -40.22 -11.56 -1.92
C SER A 565 -40.78 -11.82 -3.34
N GLY A 566 -41.52 -12.92 -3.55
CA GLY A 566 -42.07 -13.30 -4.86
C GLY A 566 -41.04 -13.87 -5.85
N LEU A 567 -39.81 -14.11 -5.43
CA LEU A 567 -38.72 -14.64 -6.26
C LEU A 567 -38.75 -16.18 -6.32
N LEU A 568 -39.82 -16.72 -6.92
CA LEU A 568 -40.08 -18.17 -6.94
C LEU A 568 -39.01 -18.98 -7.70
N ASP A 569 -38.47 -18.44 -8.80
CA ASP A 569 -37.39 -19.10 -9.55
C ASP A 569 -36.11 -19.21 -8.72
N VAL A 570 -35.76 -18.14 -8.00
CA VAL A 570 -34.61 -18.10 -7.10
C VAL A 570 -34.77 -19.10 -5.94
N ALA A 571 -35.98 -19.22 -5.38
CA ALA A 571 -36.27 -20.22 -4.37
C ALA A 571 -36.09 -21.66 -4.89
N SER A 572 -36.51 -21.94 -6.13
CA SER A 572 -36.30 -23.22 -6.79
C SER A 572 -34.82 -23.53 -7.03
N GLN A 573 -34.04 -22.53 -7.48
CA GLN A 573 -32.59 -22.67 -7.63
C GLN A 573 -31.89 -22.99 -6.29
N LEU A 574 -32.31 -22.35 -5.20
CA LEU A 574 -31.80 -22.62 -3.86
C LEU A 574 -32.17 -24.04 -3.37
N GLU A 575 -33.39 -24.51 -3.64
CA GLU A 575 -33.82 -25.88 -3.32
C GLU A 575 -32.98 -26.93 -4.08
N ASN A 576 -32.71 -26.71 -5.37
CA ASN A 576 -31.81 -27.58 -6.14
C ASN A 576 -30.38 -27.54 -5.62
N THR A 577 -29.87 -26.36 -5.31
CA THR A 577 -28.50 -26.19 -4.79
C THR A 577 -28.32 -26.87 -3.43
N LYS A 578 -29.36 -26.89 -2.58
CA LYS A 578 -29.37 -27.65 -1.32
C LYS A 578 -29.17 -29.15 -1.54
N ILE A 579 -29.85 -29.73 -2.53
CA ILE A 579 -29.72 -31.16 -2.88
C ILE A 579 -28.30 -31.47 -3.38
N HIS A 580 -27.75 -30.60 -4.24
CA HIS A 580 -26.37 -30.74 -4.73
C HIS A 580 -25.33 -30.58 -3.62
N LEU A 581 -25.54 -29.66 -2.69
CA LEU A 581 -24.65 -29.46 -1.55
C LEU A 581 -24.64 -30.69 -0.64
N ALA A 582 -25.81 -31.26 -0.33
CA ALA A 582 -25.94 -32.47 0.50
C ALA A 582 -25.34 -33.73 -0.14
N SER A 583 -25.24 -33.79 -1.47
CA SER A 583 -24.66 -34.91 -2.21
C SER A 583 -23.19 -34.70 -2.62
N SER A 584 -22.58 -33.58 -2.22
CA SER A 584 -21.20 -33.25 -2.59
C SER A 584 -20.19 -34.09 -1.81
N ASN A 585 -19.24 -34.72 -2.50
CA ASN A 585 -18.23 -35.60 -1.92
C ASN A 585 -16.79 -35.10 -2.08
N SER A 586 -16.62 -33.88 -2.58
CA SER A 586 -15.34 -33.21 -2.72
C SER A 586 -15.43 -31.76 -2.29
N THR A 587 -14.31 -31.21 -1.81
CA THR A 587 -14.21 -29.79 -1.44
C THR A 587 -14.61 -28.89 -2.60
N SER A 588 -14.16 -29.17 -3.82
CA SER A 588 -14.50 -28.40 -5.04
C SER A 588 -16.00 -28.34 -5.34
N GLN A 589 -16.72 -29.45 -5.19
CA GLN A 589 -18.17 -29.47 -5.38
C GLN A 589 -18.89 -28.64 -4.31
N ILE A 590 -18.45 -28.76 -3.05
CA ILE A 590 -18.96 -27.95 -1.94
C ILE A 590 -18.71 -26.46 -2.20
N THR A 591 -17.49 -26.09 -2.64
CA THR A 591 -17.13 -24.72 -3.04
C THR A 591 -18.06 -24.17 -4.10
N LYS A 592 -18.27 -24.94 -5.16
CA LYS A 592 -19.08 -24.51 -6.30
C LYS A 592 -20.52 -24.23 -5.86
N ASN A 593 -21.09 -25.11 -5.05
CA ASN A 593 -22.45 -24.95 -4.55
C ASN A 593 -22.57 -23.77 -3.59
N ILE A 594 -21.57 -23.54 -2.71
CA ILE A 594 -21.53 -22.37 -1.83
C ILE A 594 -21.40 -21.07 -2.61
N LYS A 595 -20.56 -21.01 -3.66
CA LYS A 595 -20.47 -19.86 -4.57
C LYS A 595 -21.83 -19.51 -5.16
N ILE A 596 -22.57 -20.49 -5.65
CA ILE A 596 -23.92 -20.30 -6.19
C ILE A 596 -24.84 -19.68 -5.12
N ILE A 597 -24.80 -20.17 -3.88
CA ILE A 597 -25.63 -19.66 -2.78
C ILE A 597 -25.29 -18.19 -2.44
N ILE A 598 -24.00 -17.85 -2.39
CA ILE A 598 -23.54 -16.49 -2.11
C ILE A 598 -24.00 -15.54 -3.22
N THR A 599 -23.81 -15.91 -4.48
CA THR A 599 -24.27 -15.13 -5.64
C THR A 599 -25.77 -14.90 -5.59
N ILE A 600 -26.55 -15.96 -5.31
CA ILE A 600 -28.00 -15.85 -5.18
C ILE A 600 -28.39 -14.88 -4.04
N ASN A 601 -27.75 -15.00 -2.87
CA ASN A 601 -28.01 -14.13 -1.74
C ASN A 601 -27.71 -12.64 -2.06
N ASN A 602 -26.60 -12.36 -2.74
CA ASN A 602 -26.27 -10.99 -3.15
C ASN A 602 -27.30 -10.44 -4.14
N ASN A 603 -27.73 -11.24 -5.12
CA ASN A 603 -28.78 -10.86 -6.07
C ASN A 603 -30.12 -10.58 -5.37
N ILE A 604 -30.48 -11.37 -4.36
CA ILE A 604 -31.70 -11.12 -3.54
C ILE A 604 -31.59 -9.78 -2.83
N LYS A 605 -30.46 -9.49 -2.17
CA LYS A 605 -30.23 -8.22 -1.46
C LYS A 605 -30.28 -7.02 -2.41
N GLU A 606 -29.61 -7.10 -3.55
CA GLU A 606 -29.61 -6.04 -4.56
C GLU A 606 -31.02 -5.80 -5.11
N THR A 607 -31.77 -6.86 -5.39
CA THR A 607 -33.17 -6.75 -5.85
C THR A 607 -34.06 -6.09 -4.79
N GLN A 608 -33.92 -6.47 -3.52
CA GLN A 608 -34.65 -5.83 -2.43
C GLN A 608 -34.29 -4.36 -2.27
N GLN A 609 -33.01 -4.00 -2.44
CA GLN A 609 -32.57 -2.61 -2.40
C GLN A 609 -33.17 -1.79 -3.55
N LYS A 610 -33.15 -2.32 -4.78
CA LYS A 610 -33.78 -1.68 -5.95
C LYS A 610 -35.28 -1.47 -5.75
N LEU A 611 -35.99 -2.45 -5.18
CA LEU A 611 -37.41 -2.33 -4.86
C LEU A 611 -37.69 -1.26 -3.80
N ARG A 612 -36.83 -1.14 -2.78
CA ARG A 612 -36.94 -0.08 -1.77
C ARG A 612 -36.70 1.31 -2.37
N GLN A 613 -35.69 1.45 -3.23
CA GLN A 613 -35.39 2.70 -3.91
C GLN A 613 -36.55 3.13 -4.82
N ALA A 614 -37.07 2.21 -5.63
CA ALA A 614 -38.20 2.50 -6.52
C ALA A 614 -39.45 2.97 -5.77
N ASN A 615 -39.74 2.38 -4.60
CA ASN A 615 -40.85 2.83 -3.76
C ASN A 615 -40.61 4.24 -3.18
N PHE A 616 -39.38 4.54 -2.77
CA PHE A 616 -39.00 5.87 -2.28
C PHE A 616 -39.16 6.94 -3.37
N ASP A 617 -38.67 6.67 -4.58
CA ASP A 617 -38.76 7.60 -5.72
C ASP A 617 -40.23 7.90 -6.08
N VAL A 618 -41.12 6.89 -6.01
CA VAL A 618 -42.57 7.06 -6.25
C VAL A 618 -43.21 7.97 -5.19
N ASP A 619 -42.84 7.84 -3.93
CA ASP A 619 -43.38 8.65 -2.85
C ASP A 619 -42.87 10.11 -2.93
N GLU A 620 -41.62 10.32 -3.32
CA GLU A 620 -41.05 11.65 -3.56
C GLU A 620 -41.72 12.37 -4.74
N ILE A 621 -41.97 11.66 -5.86
CA ILE A 621 -42.70 12.19 -7.01
C ILE A 621 -44.11 12.62 -6.61
N LYS A 622 -44.83 11.80 -5.85
CA LYS A 622 -46.18 12.15 -5.34
C LYS A 622 -46.15 13.38 -4.44
N LEU A 623 -45.15 13.48 -3.55
CA LEU A 623 -45.00 14.63 -2.66
C LEU A 623 -44.75 15.93 -3.45
N SER A 624 -43.87 15.89 -4.44
CA SER A 624 -43.57 17.01 -5.34
C SER A 624 -44.80 17.47 -6.14
N GLN A 625 -45.58 16.52 -6.67
CA GLN A 625 -46.83 16.83 -7.39
C GLN A 625 -47.88 17.49 -6.47
N ASN A 626 -48.05 17.00 -5.24
CA ASN A 626 -48.98 17.57 -4.28
C ASN A 626 -48.62 19.01 -3.91
N GLN A 627 -47.33 19.33 -3.77
CA GLN A 627 -46.87 20.70 -3.54
C GLN A 627 -47.27 21.64 -4.69
N LYS A 628 -47.18 21.18 -5.95
CA LYS A 628 -47.61 21.95 -7.13
C LYS A 628 -49.11 22.26 -7.09
N PHE A 629 -49.95 21.28 -6.73
CA PHE A 629 -51.39 21.50 -6.59
C PHE A 629 -51.72 22.45 -5.44
N ILE A 630 -51.06 22.32 -4.29
CA ILE A 630 -51.22 23.25 -3.16
C ILE A 630 -50.87 24.68 -3.58
N GLY A 631 -49.76 24.87 -4.30
CA GLY A 631 -49.36 26.18 -4.81
C GLY A 631 -50.44 26.82 -5.69
N LYS A 632 -51.01 26.06 -6.63
CA LYS A 632 -52.08 26.55 -7.50
C LYS A 632 -53.38 26.84 -6.73
N LEU A 633 -53.75 25.99 -5.76
CA LEU A 633 -54.92 26.20 -4.91
C LEU A 633 -54.76 27.45 -4.01
N ASN A 634 -53.55 27.73 -3.51
CA ASN A 634 -53.26 28.96 -2.75
C ASN A 634 -53.43 30.22 -3.62
N GLN A 635 -52.99 30.19 -4.87
CA GLN A 635 -53.21 31.29 -5.82
C GLN A 635 -54.69 31.53 -6.07
N LEU A 636 -55.46 30.46 -6.31
CA LEU A 636 -56.91 30.55 -6.53
C LEU A 636 -57.65 31.02 -5.28
N GLU A 637 -57.22 30.60 -4.09
CA GLU A 637 -57.80 31.08 -2.82
C GLU A 637 -57.56 32.57 -2.62
N THR A 638 -56.37 33.05 -2.96
CA THR A 638 -56.04 34.48 -2.88
C THR A 638 -56.92 35.28 -3.84
N LYS A 639 -57.07 34.80 -5.09
CA LYS A 639 -57.99 35.41 -6.07
C LYS A 639 -59.44 35.39 -5.58
N ALA A 640 -59.89 34.28 -5.01
CA ALA A 640 -61.25 34.16 -4.47
C ALA A 640 -61.50 35.14 -3.33
N LYS A 641 -60.56 35.29 -2.38
CA LYS A 641 -60.66 36.27 -1.28
C LYS A 641 -60.72 37.71 -1.77
N PHE A 642 -59.94 38.05 -2.79
CA PHE A 642 -59.99 39.37 -3.43
C PHE A 642 -61.33 39.61 -4.14
N LEU A 643 -61.81 38.65 -4.94
CA LEU A 643 -63.12 38.77 -5.59
C LEU A 643 -64.27 38.82 -4.58
N HIS A 644 -64.12 38.19 -3.41
CA HIS A 644 -65.11 38.26 -2.34
C HIS A 644 -65.28 39.68 -1.80
N SER A 645 -64.21 40.47 -1.70
CA SER A 645 -64.31 41.88 -1.27
C SER A 645 -64.89 42.79 -2.35
N GLU A 646 -64.65 42.50 -3.62
CA GLU A 646 -65.19 43.27 -4.75
C GLU A 646 -66.66 42.91 -5.06
N ALA A 647 -67.12 41.72 -4.68
CA ALA A 647 -68.50 41.26 -4.90
C ALA A 647 -69.53 41.85 -3.92
N ILE A 648 -69.13 42.75 -3.01
CA ILE A 648 -69.99 43.38 -2.00
C ILE A 648 -71.00 44.30 -2.70
N GLY A 649 -72.15 43.72 -3.06
CA GLY A 649 -73.20 44.37 -3.85
C GLY A 649 -73.94 43.44 -4.81
N SER A 650 -73.41 42.23 -5.05
CA SER A 650 -74.05 41.22 -5.90
C SER A 650 -74.07 39.84 -5.26
N ASN A 651 -75.27 39.40 -4.86
CA ASN A 651 -75.52 38.06 -4.35
C ASN A 651 -75.13 36.96 -5.36
N ALA A 652 -75.22 37.26 -6.66
CA ALA A 652 -74.84 36.33 -7.72
C ALA A 652 -73.32 36.14 -7.80
N ALA A 653 -72.53 37.23 -7.71
CA ALA A 653 -71.08 37.15 -7.67
C ALA A 653 -70.60 36.44 -6.39
N LEU A 654 -71.18 36.80 -5.24
CA LEU A 654 -70.83 36.22 -3.94
C LEU A 654 -71.05 34.70 -3.92
N TYR A 655 -72.18 34.21 -4.45
CA TYR A 655 -72.48 32.78 -4.55
C TYR A 655 -71.38 32.00 -5.30
N TYR A 656 -70.89 32.52 -6.43
CA TYR A 656 -69.85 31.83 -7.20
C TYR A 656 -68.50 31.82 -6.47
N VAL A 657 -68.15 32.90 -5.77
CA VAL A 657 -66.91 33.00 -4.98
C VAL A 657 -66.93 32.06 -3.77
N GLU A 658 -68.01 32.07 -2.98
CA GLU A 658 -68.14 31.18 -1.81
C GLU A 658 -68.10 29.70 -2.21
N LYS A 659 -68.76 29.36 -3.32
CA LYS A 659 -68.70 27.99 -3.88
C LYS A 659 -67.29 27.61 -4.30
N ALA A 660 -66.54 28.53 -4.91
CA ALA A 660 -65.14 28.31 -5.27
C ALA A 660 -64.26 28.10 -4.02
N ILE A 661 -64.43 28.91 -2.97
CA ILE A 661 -63.70 28.78 -1.70
C ILE A 661 -63.98 27.43 -1.04
N SER A 662 -65.24 26.99 -1.00
CA SER A 662 -65.61 25.68 -0.46
C SER A 662 -64.90 24.52 -1.19
N ILE A 663 -64.88 24.55 -2.53
CA ILE A 663 -64.21 23.51 -3.33
C ILE A 663 -62.69 23.57 -3.14
N ILE A 664 -62.09 24.77 -2.99
CA ILE A 664 -60.67 24.92 -2.67
C ILE A 664 -60.34 24.23 -1.33
N HIS A 665 -61.14 24.48 -0.29
CA HIS A 665 -60.92 23.91 1.03
C HIS A 665 -61.06 22.37 1.00
N ASP A 666 -62.12 21.85 0.39
CA ASP A 666 -62.31 20.40 0.21
C ASP A 666 -61.16 19.75 -0.57
N THR A 667 -60.68 20.40 -1.64
CA THR A 667 -59.59 19.86 -2.47
C THR A 667 -58.26 19.85 -1.71
N LYS A 668 -57.98 20.86 -0.87
CA LYS A 668 -56.77 20.90 -0.04
C LYS A 668 -56.74 19.81 1.03
N ASN A 669 -57.90 19.49 1.60
CA ASN A 669 -58.01 18.47 2.65
C ASN A 669 -58.01 17.04 2.08
N ASN A 670 -58.23 16.88 0.77
CA ASN A 670 -58.33 15.58 0.09
C ASN A 670 -57.40 15.54 -1.15
N LEU A 671 -56.08 15.53 -0.91
CA LEU A 671 -55.05 15.47 -1.97
C LEU A 671 -54.61 14.03 -2.32
N ASP A 672 -55.16 13.03 -1.65
CA ASP A 672 -54.89 11.60 -1.87
C ASP A 672 -55.67 11.00 -3.06
N VAL A 673 -56.60 11.76 -3.65
CA VAL A 673 -57.38 11.37 -4.83
C VAL A 673 -56.58 11.55 -6.13
N SER A 674 -57.01 10.86 -7.20
CA SER A 674 -56.29 10.85 -8.48
C SER A 674 -56.07 12.25 -9.08
N GLU A 675 -54.92 12.43 -9.72
CA GLU A 675 -54.48 13.69 -10.35
C GLU A 675 -55.54 14.30 -11.28
N GLY A 676 -56.21 13.45 -12.08
CA GLY A 676 -57.30 13.89 -12.97
C GLY A 676 -58.49 14.48 -12.24
N LYS A 677 -58.82 14.00 -11.02
CA LYS A 677 -59.89 14.56 -10.19
C LYS A 677 -59.49 15.91 -9.61
N ILE A 678 -58.26 16.04 -9.10
CA ILE A 678 -57.73 17.31 -8.56
C ILE A 678 -57.71 18.37 -9.66
N THR A 679 -57.19 18.02 -10.84
CA THR A 679 -57.15 18.90 -12.02
C THR A 679 -58.55 19.34 -12.46
N SER A 680 -59.54 18.45 -12.41
CA SER A 680 -60.93 18.77 -12.74
C SER A 680 -61.55 19.74 -11.73
N LYS A 681 -61.27 19.56 -10.43
CA LYS A 681 -61.71 20.49 -9.38
C LYS A 681 -61.07 21.88 -9.56
N ILE A 682 -59.77 21.95 -9.90
CA ILE A 682 -59.08 23.21 -10.19
C ILE A 682 -59.73 23.95 -11.36
N LYS A 683 -60.02 23.27 -12.47
CA LYS A 683 -60.73 23.88 -13.62
C LYS A 683 -62.12 24.39 -13.24
N LEU A 684 -62.84 23.66 -12.39
CA LEU A 684 -64.14 24.07 -11.89
C LEU A 684 -64.03 25.36 -11.04
N ILE A 685 -63.04 25.44 -10.15
CA ILE A 685 -62.75 26.63 -9.35
C ILE A 685 -62.45 27.82 -10.26
N GLU A 686 -61.57 27.66 -11.25
CA GLU A 686 -61.24 28.72 -12.22
C GLU A 686 -62.48 29.22 -12.97
N GLY A 687 -63.34 28.31 -13.42
CA GLY A 687 -64.60 28.67 -14.08
C GLY A 687 -65.59 29.41 -13.19
N LEU A 688 -65.66 29.07 -11.90
CA LEU A 688 -66.50 29.78 -10.92
C LEU A 688 -65.97 31.20 -10.66
N LEU A 689 -64.66 31.35 -10.46
CA LEU A 689 -64.04 32.65 -10.24
C LEU A 689 -64.14 33.57 -11.46
N LEU A 690 -64.02 33.03 -12.67
CA LEU A 690 -64.23 33.81 -13.91
C LEU A 690 -65.66 34.32 -14.06
N LYS A 691 -66.67 33.54 -13.65
CA LYS A 691 -68.07 33.99 -13.64
C LYS A 691 -68.29 35.11 -12.64
N ALA A 692 -67.74 34.99 -11.43
CA ALA A 692 -67.82 36.04 -10.43
C ALA A 692 -67.15 37.34 -10.91
N GLU A 693 -65.94 37.23 -11.48
CA GLU A 693 -65.16 38.37 -11.99
C GLU A 693 -65.92 39.15 -13.07
N ARG A 694 -66.58 38.47 -14.01
CA ARG A 694 -67.42 39.14 -15.03
C ARG A 694 -68.59 39.90 -14.42
N ILE A 695 -69.28 39.30 -13.45
CA ILE A 695 -70.41 39.94 -12.78
C ILE A 695 -69.94 41.18 -12.00
N VAL A 696 -68.78 41.11 -11.35
CA VAL A 696 -68.17 42.25 -10.65
C VAL A 696 -67.83 43.38 -11.64
N GLN A 697 -67.24 43.05 -12.79
CA GLN A 697 -66.89 44.02 -13.83
C GLN A 697 -68.10 44.71 -14.47
N GLU A 698 -69.26 44.05 -14.51
CA GLU A 698 -70.51 44.65 -15.02
C GLU A 698 -71.20 45.58 -13.99
N LEU A 699 -70.77 45.54 -12.72
CA LEU A 699 -71.30 46.38 -11.63
C LEU A 699 -70.49 47.67 -11.39
N THR A 700 -69.25 47.70 -11.87
CA THR A 700 -68.40 48.90 -11.99
C THR A 700 -68.66 49.62 -13.31
#